data_AF-A0A2R7ITV2-F1
#
_entry.id   AF-A0A2R7ITV2-F1
#
_cell.length_a   1.000
_cell.length_b   1.000
_cell.length_c   1.000
_cell.angle_alpha   90.00
_cell.angle_beta   90.00
_cell.angle_gamma   90.00
#
_symmetry.space_group_name_H-M   'P 1'
#
loop_
_entity.id
_entity.type
_entity.pdbx_description
1 polymer ?
#
loop_
_entity_poly.entity_id
_entity_poly.type
_entity_poly.pdbx_seq_one_letter_code
_entity_poly.pdbx_strand_id
1 'polypeptide(L)'
;PGPHNTPIDLSEIDIVLQLRKLARSSESVDFIDFGPAAHAIYAAKRDLEVHDAEIDAIVSSAHPLACAIAQLAEQAEQHGVVLLGFESAVRFDDPAPPCSAPAPSVIDHFGFRDGLSQPSVDETLSSAKANDVPPGDLICGYRNSLSDADWSSDSTPGRQLLDHGSFMVLRKMSQDPAALERFLARAEHDNPGLTQAEIAACLVGRTRDGDPLAAPGETNDFTYAGDLAGEACPFAAHIRRANPRDSFQGRPAPRILRRGMTFGHRYPTGGPGESRGSLFIAYAASIAEQYEVVQRWLNGGNPTHIGSAQNDPLTGIAPDGGPRTFRFIKDGVRRLTITEPFVGLDYMLYLFMPSKSALRRIIASTSQTIGQPGNQASGDEILRVIQHLDDQAAGLEWKRLTEDFDTKDPAEKNEGPDVWAAIRANGGTARIGGGYPMVTPSIAAKGFEATTSKPVVMVGTKDLIEEVLSRPDLYSVSEQRVRTAATFGRIYVALDPKDGYEAEACVTNEIVWDYSEYHENDVFGLAYHATTARLAAMRAAAHAIGRTSFKLELRRELFMPVLGDLSHAWFDIPDLPTSDEPQYITSGGWGWEPVDGSAASTVATGERRPRCPGDFMAPSRACFYPKPTPSITSFGVAHGLALKAAAAKIVKKYRDGKAPIRGAISSRMYARIKDDDLVARNLIGIMEGMLPPTDGILRGIVYEWLDQRTLWRHQGALHRRTQGLPPPYADAKAALERAVAEAMCKRPAPDLIYRTATAQAAGVKLGKTVINEGDWIVLGLVSATQASLSGAPDITPVFGGRREKPRQDPGRPLHACPAQKMVMAMVYGILSALLDSGRIVAQPASLIIEIRDNR
;
A
#
# COMPACT_ATOMS: atom_id res chain seq x y z
N PRO A 1 -55.24 2.29 -28.97
CA PRO A 1 -53.91 2.59 -28.40
C PRO A 1 -53.57 1.54 -27.34
N GLY A 2 -52.97 0.43 -27.78
CA GLY A 2 -52.75 -0.76 -26.97
C GLY A 2 -51.65 -0.59 -25.90
N PRO A 3 -51.66 -1.46 -24.88
CA PRO A 3 -50.75 -1.45 -23.73
C PRO A 3 -49.47 -2.24 -24.04
N HIS A 4 -48.34 -1.89 -23.43
CA HIS A 4 -47.26 -2.79 -22.96
C HIS A 4 -46.13 -1.91 -22.39
N ASN A 5 -46.33 -1.37 -21.19
CA ASN A 5 -45.25 -0.92 -20.31
C ASN A 5 -45.29 -1.86 -19.10
N THR A 6 -44.63 -3.00 -19.23
CA THR A 6 -44.39 -3.89 -18.10
C THR A 6 -43.28 -3.25 -17.25
N PRO A 7 -43.43 -3.14 -15.92
CA PRO A 7 -42.33 -2.71 -15.06
C PRO A 7 -41.18 -3.71 -15.23
N ILE A 8 -39.98 -3.23 -15.52
CA ILE A 8 -38.76 -4.05 -15.54
C ILE A 8 -38.59 -4.62 -14.12
N ASP A 9 -38.62 -5.93 -13.98
CA ASP A 9 -38.26 -6.59 -12.73
C ASP A 9 -36.74 -6.42 -12.51
N LEU A 10 -36.38 -5.63 -11.50
CA LEU A 10 -34.98 -5.35 -11.16
C LEU A 10 -34.20 -6.61 -10.74
N SER A 11 -34.87 -7.72 -10.44
CA SER A 11 -34.22 -9.01 -10.15
C SER A 11 -33.65 -9.71 -11.39
N GLU A 12 -33.95 -9.23 -12.60
CA GLU A 12 -33.48 -9.79 -13.89
C GLU A 12 -32.29 -9.02 -14.50
N ILE A 13 -31.80 -7.95 -13.85
CA ILE A 13 -30.68 -7.15 -14.32
C ILE A 13 -29.38 -7.61 -13.64
N ASP A 14 -28.58 -8.41 -14.34
CA ASP A 14 -27.20 -8.72 -13.95
C ASP A 14 -26.29 -7.52 -14.27
N ILE A 15 -25.90 -6.74 -13.25
CA ILE A 15 -24.96 -5.62 -13.42
C ILE A 15 -23.52 -6.18 -13.47
N VAL A 16 -22.85 -6.05 -14.62
CA VAL A 16 -21.42 -6.33 -14.74
C VAL A 16 -20.64 -5.04 -14.44
N LEU A 17 -20.05 -4.95 -13.25
CA LEU A 17 -19.27 -3.80 -12.82
C LEU A 17 -17.79 -4.03 -13.05
N GLN A 18 -17.15 -3.16 -13.83
CA GLN A 18 -15.70 -3.14 -13.96
C GLN A 18 -15.09 -2.28 -12.85
N LEU A 19 -14.77 -2.93 -11.73
CA LEU A 19 -14.05 -2.30 -10.61
C LEU A 19 -12.57 -2.67 -10.69
N ARG A 20 -11.69 -1.67 -10.88
CA ARG A 20 -10.23 -1.89 -10.85
C ARG A 20 -9.64 -1.25 -9.60
N LYS A 21 -9.03 -2.06 -8.74
CA LYS A 21 -7.99 -1.55 -7.84
C LYS A 21 -6.75 -1.27 -8.69
N LEU A 22 -6.23 -0.05 -8.66
CA LEU A 22 -4.95 0.29 -9.29
C LEU A 22 -3.80 -0.51 -8.63
N ALA A 23 -3.59 -1.74 -9.06
CA ALA A 23 -2.34 -2.47 -8.81
C ALA A 23 -1.33 -2.01 -9.88
N ARG A 24 -0.30 -1.28 -9.48
CA ARG A 24 0.83 -0.96 -10.36
C ARG A 24 1.78 -2.16 -10.38
N SER A 25 2.04 -2.67 -11.58
CA SER A 25 3.06 -3.67 -11.86
C SER A 25 4.45 -3.14 -11.49
N SER A 26 5.08 -3.75 -10.50
CA SER A 26 6.49 -3.57 -10.18
C SER A 26 7.18 -4.93 -10.14
N GLU A 27 7.11 -5.68 -11.24
CA GLU A 27 7.99 -6.84 -11.44
C GLU A 27 8.48 -6.80 -12.88
N SER A 28 9.81 -6.75 -13.02
CA SER A 28 10.53 -7.00 -14.25
C SER A 28 10.25 -8.44 -14.70
N VAL A 29 9.36 -8.61 -15.67
CA VAL A 29 9.34 -9.79 -16.51
C VAL A 29 10.24 -9.49 -17.69
N ASP A 30 11.24 -10.33 -17.91
CA ASP A 30 12.19 -10.21 -19.02
C ASP A 30 11.45 -9.95 -20.34
N PHE A 31 11.88 -8.91 -21.04
CA PHE A 31 11.31 -8.46 -22.29
C PHE A 31 11.41 -9.55 -23.36
N ILE A 32 10.29 -10.18 -23.69
CA ILE A 32 10.07 -10.68 -25.04
C ILE A 32 9.46 -9.51 -25.83
N ASP A 33 10.21 -9.04 -26.82
CA ASP A 33 9.83 -7.96 -27.72
C ASP A 33 8.57 -8.36 -28.50
N PHE A 34 7.42 -7.83 -28.09
CA PHE A 34 6.19 -7.87 -28.87
C PHE A 34 5.98 -6.47 -29.46
N GLY A 35 6.20 -6.37 -30.77
CA GLY A 35 5.74 -5.23 -31.58
C GLY A 35 4.20 -5.07 -31.52
N PRO A 36 3.60 -4.50 -32.56
CA PRO A 36 2.51 -3.49 -32.64
C PRO A 36 1.61 -3.11 -31.43
N ALA A 37 1.68 -3.75 -30.25
CA ALA A 37 0.85 -3.56 -29.07
C ALA A 37 0.88 -2.12 -28.49
N ALA A 38 1.91 -1.33 -28.81
CA ALA A 38 2.01 0.07 -28.42
C ALA A 38 0.88 0.95 -29.01
N HIS A 39 0.28 0.58 -30.14
CA HIS A 39 -0.87 1.30 -30.71
C HIS A 39 -2.19 1.01 -29.95
N ALA A 40 -2.34 -0.18 -29.36
CA ALA A 40 -3.52 -0.53 -28.56
C ALA A 40 -3.62 0.27 -27.24
N ILE A 41 -2.47 0.66 -26.67
CA ILE A 41 -2.41 1.49 -25.45
C ILE A 41 -2.92 2.91 -25.72
N TYR A 42 -2.68 3.45 -26.92
CA TYR A 42 -3.19 4.78 -27.30
C TYR A 42 -4.69 4.75 -27.64
N ALA A 43 -5.22 3.65 -28.16
CA ALA A 43 -6.66 3.46 -28.37
C ALA A 43 -7.41 3.35 -27.02
N ALA A 44 -6.90 2.54 -26.09
CA ALA A 44 -7.48 2.37 -24.75
C ALA A 44 -7.58 3.69 -23.95
N LYS A 45 -6.65 4.62 -24.19
CA LYS A 45 -6.67 5.95 -23.55
C LYS A 45 -7.80 6.84 -24.10
N ARG A 46 -8.14 6.67 -25.38
CA ARG A 46 -9.22 7.39 -26.05
C ARG A 46 -10.59 6.80 -25.67
N ASP A 47 -10.66 5.49 -25.46
CA ASP A 47 -11.87 4.82 -24.96
C ASP A 47 -12.17 5.17 -23.49
N LEU A 48 -11.14 5.36 -22.66
CA LEU A 48 -11.26 5.84 -21.27
C LEU A 48 -11.86 7.25 -21.19
N GLU A 49 -11.43 8.19 -22.06
CA GLU A 49 -12.00 9.55 -22.12
C GLU A 49 -13.47 9.55 -22.58
N VAL A 50 -13.88 8.59 -23.43
CA VAL A 50 -15.28 8.41 -23.85
C VAL A 50 -16.13 7.82 -22.72
N HIS A 51 -15.59 6.84 -21.97
CA HIS A 51 -16.27 6.26 -20.83
C HIS A 51 -16.48 7.26 -19.69
N ASP A 52 -15.54 8.17 -19.41
CA ASP A 52 -15.73 9.22 -18.40
C ASP A 52 -16.90 10.16 -18.76
N ALA A 53 -17.00 10.57 -20.03
CA ALA A 53 -18.12 11.41 -20.51
C ALA A 53 -19.48 10.68 -20.50
N GLU A 54 -19.50 9.37 -20.78
CA GLU A 54 -20.70 8.53 -20.66
C GLU A 54 -21.08 8.31 -19.18
N ILE A 55 -20.12 8.05 -18.29
CA ILE A 55 -20.36 7.96 -16.84
C ILE A 55 -20.95 9.28 -16.32
N ASP A 56 -20.37 10.42 -16.67
CA ASP A 56 -20.89 11.74 -16.29
C ASP A 56 -22.30 11.97 -16.85
N ALA A 57 -22.57 11.53 -18.09
CA ALA A 57 -23.90 11.60 -18.68
C ALA A 57 -24.92 10.69 -18.00
N ILE A 58 -24.55 9.49 -17.53
CA ILE A 58 -25.47 8.56 -16.84
C ILE A 58 -25.66 8.89 -15.36
N VAL A 59 -24.61 9.33 -14.67
CA VAL A 59 -24.72 9.88 -13.31
C VAL A 59 -25.61 11.15 -13.34
N SER A 60 -25.67 11.86 -14.48
CA SER A 60 -26.54 13.02 -14.68
C SER A 60 -27.89 12.77 -15.39
N SER A 61 -28.22 11.55 -15.86
CA SER A 61 -29.42 11.32 -16.69
C SER A 61 -30.12 9.94 -16.57
N ALA A 62 -31.21 9.78 -17.33
CA ALA A 62 -32.35 8.84 -17.31
C ALA A 62 -32.13 7.30 -17.16
N HIS A 63 -30.97 6.79 -16.79
CA HIS A 63 -30.75 5.33 -16.62
C HIS A 63 -31.45 4.80 -15.34
N PRO A 64 -32.17 3.66 -15.39
CA PRO A 64 -32.95 3.16 -14.25
C PRO A 64 -32.11 2.80 -13.01
N LEU A 65 -30.82 2.52 -13.19
CA LEU A 65 -29.87 2.22 -12.11
C LEU A 65 -28.91 3.38 -11.77
N ALA A 66 -29.09 4.57 -12.35
CA ALA A 66 -28.16 5.70 -12.18
C ALA A 66 -27.88 6.01 -10.70
N CYS A 67 -28.91 6.01 -9.85
CA CYS A 67 -28.77 6.26 -8.42
C CYS A 67 -27.93 5.19 -7.71
N ALA A 68 -28.14 3.90 -8.03
CA ALA A 68 -27.38 2.80 -7.44
C ALA A 68 -25.91 2.82 -7.90
N ILE A 69 -25.65 3.15 -9.17
CA ILE A 69 -24.30 3.31 -9.71
C ILE A 69 -23.57 4.47 -9.02
N ALA A 70 -24.25 5.62 -8.86
CA ALA A 70 -23.68 6.77 -8.17
C ALA A 70 -23.36 6.47 -6.70
N GLN A 71 -24.28 5.83 -5.97
CA GLN A 71 -24.05 5.40 -4.59
C GLN A 71 -22.87 4.44 -4.48
N LEU A 72 -22.76 3.48 -5.40
CA LEU A 72 -21.64 2.54 -5.41
C LEU A 72 -20.32 3.24 -5.73
N ALA A 73 -20.30 4.15 -6.70
CA ALA A 73 -19.11 4.92 -7.05
C ALA A 73 -18.63 5.76 -5.87
N GLU A 74 -19.54 6.45 -5.18
CA GLU A 74 -19.25 7.23 -3.98
C GLU A 74 -18.67 6.33 -2.87
N GLN A 75 -19.31 5.19 -2.59
CA GLN A 75 -18.81 4.23 -1.59
C GLN A 75 -17.44 3.66 -1.98
N ALA A 76 -17.24 3.32 -3.25
CA ALA A 76 -15.97 2.81 -3.76
C ALA A 76 -14.85 3.84 -3.59
N GLU A 77 -15.11 5.10 -3.92
CA GLU A 77 -14.15 6.20 -3.83
C GLU A 77 -13.77 6.51 -2.38
N GLN A 78 -14.73 6.45 -1.45
CA GLN A 78 -14.46 6.53 -0.01
C GLN A 78 -13.42 5.48 0.45
N HIS A 79 -13.35 4.34 -0.26
CA HIS A 79 -12.40 3.25 -0.01
C HIS A 79 -11.21 3.21 -0.98
N GLY A 80 -11.00 4.25 -1.78
CA GLY A 80 -9.86 4.38 -2.71
C GLY A 80 -9.97 3.50 -3.96
N VAL A 81 -11.20 3.13 -4.34
CA VAL A 81 -11.53 2.42 -5.57
C VAL A 81 -12.20 3.41 -6.53
N VAL A 82 -11.78 3.41 -7.79
CA VAL A 82 -12.36 4.28 -8.83
C VAL A 82 -13.16 3.42 -9.80
N LEU A 83 -14.40 3.82 -10.09
CA LEU A 83 -15.22 3.21 -11.13
C LEU A 83 -14.72 3.72 -12.50
N LEU A 84 -14.30 2.81 -13.39
CA LEU A 84 -13.73 3.17 -14.69
C LEU A 84 -14.73 3.12 -15.85
N GLY A 85 -15.91 2.54 -15.60
CA GLY A 85 -16.86 2.24 -16.65
C GLY A 85 -18.00 1.38 -16.12
N PHE A 86 -19.12 1.43 -16.82
CA PHE A 86 -20.23 0.52 -16.62
C PHE A 86 -20.78 0.14 -17.99
N GLU A 87 -21.33 -1.07 -18.12
CA GLU A 87 -21.94 -1.53 -19.35
C GLU A 87 -23.39 -1.94 -19.08
N SER A 88 -24.33 -1.34 -19.79
CA SER A 88 -25.73 -1.75 -19.74
C SER A 88 -25.92 -3.00 -20.61
N ALA A 89 -26.24 -4.10 -19.95
CA ALA A 89 -26.52 -5.38 -20.59
C ALA A 89 -28.01 -5.72 -20.44
N VAL A 90 -28.58 -6.28 -21.49
CA VAL A 90 -29.97 -6.74 -21.55
C VAL A 90 -30.03 -8.17 -22.09
N ARG A 91 -31.09 -8.89 -21.75
CA ARG A 91 -31.45 -10.16 -22.39
C ARG A 91 -32.63 -9.89 -23.30
N PHE A 92 -32.51 -10.22 -24.58
CA PHE A 92 -33.65 -10.18 -25.49
C PHE A 92 -34.42 -11.49 -25.39
N ASP A 93 -35.62 -11.42 -24.82
CA ASP A 93 -36.52 -12.56 -24.79
C ASP A 93 -37.03 -12.90 -26.20
N ASP A 94 -37.21 -14.20 -26.44
CA ASP A 94 -37.92 -14.68 -27.62
C ASP A 94 -39.41 -14.34 -27.52
N PRO A 95 -39.97 -13.57 -28.49
CA PRO A 95 -41.38 -13.21 -28.47
C PRO A 95 -42.35 -14.38 -28.74
N ALA A 96 -41.87 -15.56 -29.17
CA ALA A 96 -42.73 -16.74 -29.41
C ALA A 96 -42.04 -18.07 -29.03
N PRO A 97 -41.87 -18.37 -27.73
CA PRO A 97 -41.31 -19.65 -27.31
C PRO A 97 -42.28 -20.80 -27.67
N PRO A 98 -41.81 -21.92 -28.26
CA PRO A 98 -42.66 -23.09 -28.43
C PRO A 98 -43.12 -23.58 -27.05
N CYS A 99 -44.36 -24.07 -26.95
CA CYS A 99 -45.03 -24.44 -25.69
C CYS A 99 -44.29 -25.51 -24.84
N SER A 100 -43.19 -26.08 -25.35
CA SER A 100 -42.37 -27.12 -24.71
C SER A 100 -40.96 -26.66 -24.31
N ALA A 101 -40.57 -25.39 -24.50
CA ALA A 101 -39.23 -24.91 -24.14
C ALA A 101 -39.12 -24.52 -22.65
N PRO A 102 -38.12 -25.01 -21.90
CA PRO A 102 -37.85 -24.54 -20.54
C PRO A 102 -37.05 -23.22 -20.56
N ALA A 103 -37.55 -22.21 -19.82
CA ALA A 103 -37.00 -20.86 -19.61
C ALA A 103 -36.90 -19.94 -20.86
N PRO A 104 -37.00 -18.60 -20.72
CA PRO A 104 -37.00 -17.69 -21.87
C PRO A 104 -35.69 -17.84 -22.66
N SER A 105 -35.80 -18.20 -23.93
CA SER A 105 -34.63 -18.33 -24.80
C SER A 105 -34.13 -16.96 -25.20
N VAL A 106 -32.89 -16.63 -24.82
CA VAL A 106 -32.24 -15.37 -25.18
C VAL A 106 -31.88 -15.40 -26.66
N ILE A 107 -32.14 -14.32 -27.38
CA ILE A 107 -31.78 -14.17 -28.80
C ILE A 107 -30.56 -13.23 -28.92
N ASP A 108 -29.56 -13.61 -29.72
CA ASP A 108 -28.42 -12.76 -30.04
C ASP A 108 -28.73 -11.71 -31.13
N HIS A 109 -27.79 -10.80 -31.41
CA HIS A 109 -28.01 -9.78 -32.46
C HIS A 109 -28.05 -10.35 -33.89
N PHE A 110 -27.60 -11.59 -34.11
CA PHE A 110 -27.72 -12.29 -35.40
C PHE A 110 -29.05 -13.05 -35.55
N GLY A 111 -29.89 -13.03 -34.52
CA GLY A 111 -31.21 -13.63 -34.50
C GLY A 111 -31.24 -15.11 -34.11
N PHE A 112 -30.17 -15.66 -33.52
CA PHE A 112 -30.13 -17.04 -33.06
C PHE A 112 -30.48 -17.14 -31.58
N ARG A 113 -31.24 -18.19 -31.21
CA ARG A 113 -31.39 -18.58 -29.81
C ARG A 113 -30.04 -19.01 -29.22
N ASP A 114 -29.65 -18.40 -28.11
CA ASP A 114 -28.46 -18.74 -27.33
C ASP A 114 -28.85 -19.35 -25.97
N GLY A 115 -27.85 -19.84 -25.22
CA GLY A 115 -28.02 -20.44 -23.90
C GLY A 115 -28.46 -21.90 -23.92
N LEU A 116 -28.66 -22.50 -25.09
CA LEU A 116 -29.23 -23.86 -25.25
C LEU A 116 -28.32 -24.99 -24.76
N SER A 117 -27.01 -24.86 -24.98
CA SER A 117 -26.03 -25.90 -24.62
C SER A 117 -25.15 -25.44 -23.47
N GLN A 118 -25.48 -25.90 -22.26
CA GLN A 118 -24.76 -25.62 -21.02
C GLN A 118 -24.38 -26.92 -20.31
N PRO A 119 -23.26 -26.96 -19.58
CA PRO A 119 -22.97 -28.06 -18.68
C PRO A 119 -23.99 -28.12 -17.54
N SER A 120 -24.42 -29.33 -17.20
CA SER A 120 -25.25 -29.61 -16.03
C SER A 120 -24.37 -30.29 -14.98
N VAL A 121 -24.41 -29.81 -13.75
CA VAL A 121 -23.56 -30.36 -12.67
C VAL A 121 -24.19 -31.64 -12.14
N ASP A 122 -23.45 -32.75 -12.22
CA ASP A 122 -23.79 -34.02 -11.57
C ASP A 122 -22.71 -34.40 -10.57
N GLU A 123 -23.02 -34.27 -9.28
CA GLU A 123 -22.12 -34.62 -8.17
C GLU A 123 -21.86 -36.13 -8.06
N THR A 124 -22.77 -36.95 -8.59
CA THR A 124 -22.71 -38.41 -8.50
C THR A 124 -22.05 -39.07 -9.72
N LEU A 125 -21.86 -38.32 -10.81
CA LEU A 125 -21.46 -38.83 -12.13
C LEU A 125 -22.31 -40.06 -12.56
N SER A 126 -23.55 -40.14 -12.10
CA SER A 126 -24.43 -41.31 -12.30
C SER A 126 -25.26 -41.20 -13.58
N SER A 127 -25.37 -39.98 -14.12
CA SER A 127 -26.12 -39.67 -15.33
C SER A 127 -25.24 -39.78 -16.58
N ALA A 128 -25.71 -40.53 -17.59
CA ALA A 128 -25.01 -40.76 -18.85
C ALA A 128 -25.27 -39.69 -19.93
N LYS A 129 -25.84 -38.52 -19.56
CA LYS A 129 -26.18 -37.49 -20.55
C LYS A 129 -24.91 -36.80 -21.07
N ALA A 130 -24.91 -36.47 -22.35
CA ALA A 130 -23.74 -35.89 -23.03
C ALA A 130 -23.28 -34.52 -22.45
N ASN A 131 -24.12 -33.85 -21.66
CA ASN A 131 -23.84 -32.53 -21.12
C ASN A 131 -23.44 -32.49 -19.64
N ASP A 132 -23.47 -33.61 -18.93
CA ASP A 132 -23.20 -33.60 -17.49
C ASP A 132 -21.69 -33.51 -17.20
N VAL A 133 -21.36 -32.76 -16.15
CA VAL A 133 -19.98 -32.55 -15.70
C VAL A 133 -19.88 -32.67 -14.17
N PRO A 134 -18.75 -33.13 -13.62
CA PRO A 134 -18.52 -33.01 -12.19
C PRO A 134 -18.39 -31.54 -11.78
N PRO A 135 -18.67 -31.21 -10.49
CA PRO A 135 -18.52 -29.84 -9.99
C PRO A 135 -17.14 -29.23 -10.24
N GLY A 136 -16.07 -30.05 -10.18
CA GLY A 136 -14.69 -29.60 -10.36
C GLY A 136 -14.35 -29.07 -11.75
N ASP A 137 -15.21 -29.27 -12.75
CA ASP A 137 -15.05 -28.63 -14.06
C ASP A 137 -15.45 -27.14 -14.00
N LEU A 138 -16.29 -26.75 -13.06
CA LEU A 138 -16.80 -25.38 -12.93
C LEU A 138 -16.33 -24.68 -11.66
N ILE A 139 -16.06 -25.42 -10.59
CA ILE A 139 -15.76 -24.88 -9.25
C ILE A 139 -14.45 -25.46 -8.74
N CYS A 140 -13.50 -24.58 -8.44
CA CYS A 140 -12.23 -24.93 -7.83
C CYS A 140 -12.42 -25.60 -6.45
N GLY A 141 -11.59 -26.59 -6.13
CA GLY A 141 -11.66 -27.33 -4.88
C GLY A 141 -12.40 -28.67 -4.96
N TYR A 142 -13.14 -28.92 -6.03
CA TYR A 142 -13.85 -30.18 -6.27
C TYR A 142 -13.13 -31.05 -7.30
N ARG A 143 -13.42 -32.36 -7.26
CA ARG A 143 -12.94 -33.31 -8.26
C ARG A 143 -13.50 -32.97 -9.65
N ASN A 144 -12.63 -32.97 -10.66
CA ASN A 144 -12.97 -32.65 -12.05
C ASN A 144 -13.02 -33.90 -12.95
N SER A 145 -13.35 -33.70 -14.23
CA SER A 145 -13.48 -34.78 -15.23
C SER A 145 -12.14 -35.45 -15.59
N LEU A 146 -11.01 -34.85 -15.19
CA LEU A 146 -9.67 -35.42 -15.34
C LEU A 146 -9.25 -36.24 -14.10
N SER A 147 -10.14 -36.37 -13.11
CA SER A 147 -9.89 -37.05 -11.83
C SER A 147 -8.81 -36.41 -10.96
N ASP A 148 -8.64 -35.10 -11.05
CA ASP A 148 -7.85 -34.36 -10.08
C ASP A 148 -8.49 -34.46 -8.68
N ALA A 149 -7.66 -34.58 -7.65
CA ALA A 149 -8.14 -34.70 -6.28
C ALA A 149 -8.81 -33.40 -5.79
N ASP A 150 -9.82 -33.53 -4.92
CA ASP A 150 -10.38 -32.39 -4.22
C ASP A 150 -9.34 -31.74 -3.28
N TRP A 151 -9.59 -30.50 -2.86
CA TRP A 151 -8.65 -29.76 -2.01
C TRP A 151 -8.97 -29.87 -0.52
N SER A 152 -9.85 -30.81 -0.12
CA SER A 152 -10.43 -30.87 1.23
C SER A 152 -9.41 -30.99 2.37
N SER A 153 -8.20 -31.49 2.08
CA SER A 153 -7.10 -31.66 3.05
C SER A 153 -5.91 -30.73 2.84
N ASP A 154 -5.95 -29.80 1.87
CA ASP A 154 -4.78 -29.00 1.48
C ASP A 154 -4.75 -27.65 2.20
N SER A 155 -3.81 -27.50 3.15
CA SER A 155 -3.60 -26.27 3.92
C SER A 155 -2.67 -25.26 3.25
N THR A 156 -2.28 -25.45 1.98
CA THR A 156 -1.35 -24.55 1.29
C THR A 156 -1.91 -23.12 1.23
N PRO A 157 -1.16 -22.11 1.73
CA PRO A 157 -1.57 -20.71 1.64
C PRO A 157 -1.82 -20.31 0.18
N GLY A 158 -3.02 -19.80 -0.12
CA GLY A 158 -3.48 -19.45 -1.47
C GLY A 158 -4.63 -20.33 -1.99
N ARG A 159 -4.58 -21.65 -1.76
CA ARG A 159 -5.68 -22.56 -2.18
C ARG A 159 -6.99 -22.29 -1.45
N GLN A 160 -6.93 -21.90 -0.19
CA GLN A 160 -8.12 -21.51 0.59
C GLN A 160 -8.84 -20.27 0.05
N LEU A 161 -8.17 -19.43 -0.74
CA LEU A 161 -8.79 -18.28 -1.40
C LEU A 161 -9.46 -18.67 -2.72
N LEU A 162 -8.96 -19.75 -3.35
CA LEU A 162 -9.50 -20.29 -4.59
C LEU A 162 -10.63 -21.30 -4.33
N ASP A 163 -10.65 -21.90 -3.14
CA ASP A 163 -11.61 -22.93 -2.77
C ASP A 163 -13.07 -22.44 -2.87
N HIS A 164 -13.91 -23.26 -3.50
CA HIS A 164 -15.32 -22.98 -3.84
C HIS A 164 -15.52 -21.73 -4.71
N GLY A 165 -14.49 -21.28 -5.43
CA GLY A 165 -14.58 -20.22 -6.42
C GLY A 165 -14.54 -20.74 -7.86
N SER A 166 -14.67 -19.85 -8.83
CA SER A 166 -14.58 -20.15 -10.26
C SER A 166 -13.79 -19.07 -10.97
N PHE A 167 -13.03 -19.42 -11.99
CA PHE A 167 -12.56 -18.42 -12.92
C PHE A 167 -13.71 -17.92 -13.79
N MET A 168 -13.66 -16.66 -14.18
CA MET A 168 -14.63 -15.98 -15.01
C MET A 168 -13.90 -15.30 -16.17
N VAL A 169 -14.35 -15.58 -17.39
CA VAL A 169 -13.90 -14.90 -18.60
C VAL A 169 -14.99 -13.92 -19.01
N LEU A 170 -14.61 -12.66 -19.21
CA LEU A 170 -15.48 -11.61 -19.74
C LEU A 170 -14.92 -11.10 -21.07
N ARG A 171 -15.75 -11.02 -22.10
CA ARG A 171 -15.40 -10.40 -23.39
C ARG A 171 -16.54 -9.53 -23.88
N LYS A 172 -16.24 -8.28 -24.19
CA LYS A 172 -17.15 -7.44 -24.96
C LYS A 172 -16.88 -7.66 -26.44
N MET A 173 -17.87 -8.20 -27.13
CA MET A 173 -17.77 -8.56 -28.54
C MET A 173 -18.82 -7.79 -29.34
N SER A 174 -18.38 -6.80 -30.12
CA SER A 174 -19.23 -6.10 -31.06
C SER A 174 -19.72 -7.04 -32.17
N GLN A 175 -21.00 -6.93 -32.55
CA GLN A 175 -21.62 -7.72 -33.62
C GLN A 175 -22.16 -6.80 -34.71
N ASP A 176 -21.95 -7.13 -35.98
CA ASP A 176 -22.53 -6.43 -37.14
C ASP A 176 -23.54 -7.34 -37.86
N PRO A 177 -24.83 -7.32 -37.45
CA PRO A 177 -25.88 -8.07 -38.12
C PRO A 177 -26.06 -7.65 -39.58
N ALA A 178 -25.83 -6.38 -39.91
CA ALA A 178 -25.97 -5.91 -41.29
C ALA A 178 -24.87 -6.49 -42.19
N ALA A 179 -23.64 -6.66 -41.68
CA ALA A 179 -22.58 -7.39 -42.39
C ALA A 179 -22.96 -8.85 -42.64
N LEU A 180 -23.54 -9.52 -41.64
CA LEU A 180 -24.01 -10.89 -41.79
C LEU A 180 -25.13 -10.99 -42.84
N GLU A 181 -26.16 -10.14 -42.77
CA GLU A 181 -27.25 -10.14 -43.74
C GLU A 181 -26.76 -9.84 -45.17
N ARG A 182 -25.84 -8.88 -45.34
CA ARG A 182 -25.17 -8.63 -46.63
C ARG A 182 -24.41 -9.85 -47.14
N PHE A 183 -23.70 -10.55 -46.26
CA PHE A 183 -22.99 -11.78 -46.60
C PHE A 183 -23.96 -12.89 -47.01
N LEU A 184 -25.05 -13.11 -46.26
CA LEU A 184 -26.04 -14.15 -46.54
C LEU A 184 -26.71 -13.92 -47.90
N ALA A 185 -27.09 -12.68 -48.21
CA ALA A 185 -27.66 -12.32 -49.52
C ALA A 185 -26.70 -12.61 -50.69
N ARG A 186 -25.41 -12.31 -50.53
CA ARG A 186 -24.38 -12.66 -51.54
C ARG A 186 -24.18 -14.17 -51.64
N ALA A 187 -24.10 -14.87 -50.51
CA ALA A 187 -23.87 -16.30 -50.45
C ALA A 187 -25.00 -17.10 -51.11
N GLU A 188 -26.27 -16.69 -50.91
CA GLU A 188 -27.44 -17.26 -51.58
C GLU A 188 -27.38 -17.06 -53.11
N HIS A 189 -27.01 -15.86 -53.57
CA HIS A 189 -26.83 -15.58 -54.99
C HIS A 189 -25.75 -16.47 -55.64
N ASP A 190 -24.61 -16.65 -54.96
CA ASP A 190 -23.47 -17.41 -55.45
C ASP A 190 -23.67 -18.95 -55.33
N ASN A 191 -24.65 -19.40 -54.55
CA ASN A 191 -24.92 -20.82 -54.28
C ASN A 191 -26.40 -21.15 -54.53
N PRO A 192 -26.83 -21.22 -55.80
CA PRO A 192 -28.22 -21.49 -56.13
C PRO A 192 -28.69 -22.83 -55.56
N GLY A 193 -29.90 -22.83 -54.99
CA GLY A 193 -30.50 -23.98 -54.32
C GLY A 193 -30.37 -23.97 -52.79
N LEU A 194 -29.66 -22.99 -52.22
CA LEU A 194 -29.62 -22.76 -50.76
C LEU A 194 -30.26 -21.42 -50.41
N THR A 195 -31.06 -21.41 -49.35
CA THR A 195 -31.64 -20.19 -48.79
C THR A 195 -30.68 -19.52 -47.80
N GLN A 196 -30.86 -18.22 -47.54
CA GLN A 196 -30.12 -17.51 -46.48
C GLN A 196 -30.25 -18.18 -45.11
N ALA A 197 -31.45 -18.69 -44.78
CA ALA A 197 -31.70 -19.38 -43.51
C ALA A 197 -30.88 -20.67 -43.37
N GLU A 198 -30.77 -21.45 -44.45
CA GLU A 198 -29.97 -22.68 -44.46
C GLU A 198 -28.47 -22.37 -44.36
N ILE A 199 -28.01 -21.33 -45.06
CA ILE A 199 -26.60 -20.89 -44.98
C ILE A 199 -26.28 -20.43 -43.56
N ALA A 200 -27.14 -19.57 -42.98
CA ALA A 200 -26.98 -19.08 -41.62
C ALA A 200 -26.96 -20.24 -40.61
N ALA A 201 -27.86 -21.22 -40.78
CA ALA A 201 -27.89 -22.42 -39.95
C ALA A 201 -26.61 -23.25 -40.08
N CYS A 202 -26.02 -23.34 -41.28
CA CYS A 202 -24.74 -24.01 -41.48
C CYS A 202 -23.58 -23.30 -40.77
N LEU A 203 -23.56 -21.96 -40.71
CA LEU A 203 -22.51 -21.21 -39.99
C LEU A 203 -22.52 -21.52 -38.48
N VAL A 204 -23.71 -21.57 -37.87
CA VAL A 204 -23.88 -21.80 -36.43
C VAL A 204 -23.86 -23.29 -36.10
N GLY A 205 -24.51 -24.11 -36.92
CA GLY A 205 -24.85 -25.51 -36.68
C GLY A 205 -26.23 -25.73 -36.02
N ARG A 206 -27.00 -24.64 -35.85
CA ARG A 206 -28.42 -24.65 -35.45
C ARG A 206 -29.22 -23.71 -36.32
N THR A 207 -30.52 -23.94 -36.48
CA THR A 207 -31.45 -22.93 -37.00
C THR A 207 -31.51 -21.71 -36.07
N ARG A 208 -32.07 -20.59 -36.54
CA ARG A 208 -32.32 -19.42 -35.68
C ARG A 208 -33.22 -19.75 -34.49
N ASP A 209 -34.17 -20.67 -34.71
CA ASP A 209 -35.04 -21.23 -33.68
C ASP A 209 -34.33 -22.21 -32.72
N GLY A 210 -33.05 -22.50 -32.95
CA GLY A 210 -32.25 -23.30 -32.05
C GLY A 210 -32.26 -24.79 -32.35
N ASP A 211 -32.90 -25.28 -33.41
CA ASP A 211 -32.87 -26.70 -33.76
C ASP A 211 -31.48 -27.11 -34.28
N PRO A 212 -30.86 -28.18 -33.75
CA PRO A 212 -29.53 -28.59 -34.17
C PRO A 212 -29.56 -29.32 -35.52
N LEU A 213 -28.67 -28.93 -36.43
CA LEU A 213 -28.63 -29.52 -37.76
C LEU A 213 -28.27 -31.02 -37.77
N ALA A 214 -27.45 -31.47 -36.81
CA ALA A 214 -27.05 -32.88 -36.73
C ALA A 214 -28.15 -33.80 -36.18
N ALA A 215 -29.19 -33.26 -35.54
CA ALA A 215 -30.27 -34.03 -34.94
C ALA A 215 -31.57 -33.20 -34.89
N PRO A 216 -32.22 -32.92 -36.04
CA PRO A 216 -33.44 -32.12 -36.06
C PRO A 216 -34.53 -32.69 -35.14
N GLY A 217 -35.16 -31.83 -34.32
CA GLY A 217 -36.17 -32.22 -33.33
C GLY A 217 -35.62 -32.52 -31.93
N GLU A 218 -34.31 -32.66 -31.76
CA GLU A 218 -33.67 -32.69 -30.44
C GLU A 218 -33.35 -31.28 -29.93
N THR A 219 -33.42 -31.06 -28.62
CA THR A 219 -33.06 -29.75 -28.04
C THR A 219 -31.55 -29.60 -27.90
N ASN A 220 -30.92 -30.49 -27.12
CA ASN A 220 -29.49 -30.46 -26.88
C ASN A 220 -28.86 -31.83 -26.54
N ASP A 221 -29.64 -32.92 -26.48
CA ASP A 221 -29.17 -34.26 -26.14
C ASP A 221 -28.83 -35.08 -27.40
N PHE A 222 -27.80 -34.65 -28.12
CA PHE A 222 -27.32 -35.33 -29.33
C PHE A 222 -25.79 -35.39 -29.36
N THR A 223 -25.23 -36.26 -30.20
CA THR A 223 -23.81 -36.31 -30.54
C THR A 223 -23.65 -36.23 -32.08
N TYR A 224 -22.41 -36.09 -32.58
CA TYR A 224 -22.15 -36.09 -34.02
C TYR A 224 -21.91 -37.50 -34.60
N ALA A 225 -22.19 -38.56 -33.84
CA ALA A 225 -21.99 -39.94 -34.29
C ALA A 225 -22.87 -40.33 -35.49
N GLY A 226 -24.06 -39.71 -35.62
CA GLY A 226 -24.94 -39.86 -36.79
C GLY A 226 -24.54 -39.00 -37.99
N ASP A 227 -23.52 -38.14 -37.87
CA ASP A 227 -23.11 -37.17 -38.89
C ASP A 227 -21.57 -37.15 -39.04
N LEU A 228 -20.99 -38.35 -39.20
CA LEU A 228 -19.53 -38.53 -39.32
C LEU A 228 -18.94 -37.88 -40.58
N ALA A 229 -19.74 -37.69 -41.62
CA ALA A 229 -19.34 -37.03 -42.86
C ALA A 229 -19.50 -35.50 -42.82
N GLY A 230 -20.19 -34.95 -41.80
CA GLY A 230 -20.47 -33.51 -41.70
C GLY A 230 -21.40 -33.00 -42.80
N GLU A 231 -22.30 -33.86 -43.29
CA GLU A 231 -23.28 -33.56 -44.33
C GLU A 231 -24.51 -32.84 -43.75
N ALA A 232 -24.84 -33.10 -42.48
CA ALA A 232 -25.93 -32.42 -41.79
C ALA A 232 -25.44 -31.14 -41.10
N CYS A 233 -24.44 -31.25 -40.22
CA CYS A 233 -23.85 -30.14 -39.50
C CYS A 233 -22.39 -29.94 -39.92
N PRO A 234 -22.02 -28.84 -40.59
CA PRO A 234 -20.66 -28.66 -41.06
C PRO A 234 -19.60 -28.79 -39.96
N PHE A 235 -18.46 -29.41 -40.25
CA PHE A 235 -17.34 -29.52 -39.28
C PHE A 235 -16.84 -28.16 -38.77
N ALA A 236 -16.97 -27.12 -39.58
CA ALA A 236 -16.59 -25.75 -39.24
C ALA A 236 -17.71 -24.95 -38.56
N ALA A 237 -18.92 -25.51 -38.41
CA ALA A 237 -20.03 -24.85 -37.74
C ALA A 237 -19.69 -24.49 -36.29
N HIS A 238 -20.16 -23.34 -35.82
CA HIS A 238 -19.78 -22.77 -34.53
C HIS A 238 -19.95 -23.75 -33.36
N ILE A 239 -21.13 -24.35 -33.22
CA ILE A 239 -21.40 -25.28 -32.12
C ILE A 239 -20.53 -26.54 -32.17
N ARG A 240 -20.17 -27.01 -33.38
CA ARG A 240 -19.40 -28.25 -33.59
C ARG A 240 -17.92 -28.02 -33.32
N ARG A 241 -17.42 -26.81 -33.58
CA ARG A 241 -16.07 -26.43 -33.20
C ARG A 241 -15.91 -26.12 -31.73
N ALA A 242 -16.87 -25.39 -31.16
CA ALA A 242 -16.85 -25.00 -29.74
C ALA A 242 -17.06 -26.21 -28.82
N ASN A 243 -17.90 -27.15 -29.25
CA ASN A 243 -18.14 -28.40 -28.55
C ASN A 243 -18.26 -29.54 -29.57
N PRO A 244 -17.16 -30.25 -29.87
CA PRO A 244 -17.19 -31.43 -30.74
C PRO A 244 -17.98 -32.62 -30.17
N ARG A 245 -18.44 -32.54 -28.92
CA ARG A 245 -19.25 -33.54 -28.18
C ARG A 245 -18.61 -34.91 -27.98
N ASP A 246 -17.50 -35.20 -28.65
CA ASP A 246 -16.72 -36.42 -28.51
C ASP A 246 -15.52 -36.20 -27.59
N SER A 247 -14.97 -37.32 -27.09
CA SER A 247 -13.70 -37.33 -26.38
C SER A 247 -12.53 -37.14 -27.36
N PHE A 248 -11.49 -36.45 -26.92
CA PHE A 248 -10.27 -36.26 -27.69
C PHE A 248 -9.06 -36.75 -26.88
N GLN A 249 -8.27 -37.66 -27.46
CA GLN A 249 -7.12 -38.30 -26.80
C GLN A 249 -7.48 -38.95 -25.45
N GLY A 250 -8.66 -39.58 -25.37
CA GLY A 250 -9.14 -40.22 -24.14
C GLY A 250 -9.56 -39.24 -23.03
N ARG A 251 -9.68 -37.94 -23.35
CA ARG A 251 -10.15 -36.89 -22.43
C ARG A 251 -11.51 -36.36 -22.89
N PRO A 252 -12.43 -36.04 -21.97
CA PRO A 252 -13.67 -35.37 -22.33
C PRO A 252 -13.40 -33.99 -22.93
N ALA A 253 -14.30 -33.52 -23.79
CA ALA A 253 -14.21 -32.16 -24.31
C ALA A 253 -14.32 -31.13 -23.15
N PRO A 254 -13.50 -30.06 -23.14
CA PRO A 254 -13.58 -29.01 -22.15
C PRO A 254 -14.95 -28.34 -22.19
N ARG A 255 -15.51 -28.09 -21.01
CA ARG A 255 -16.81 -27.45 -20.85
C ARG A 255 -16.67 -26.08 -20.20
N ILE A 256 -17.51 -25.15 -20.59
CA ILE A 256 -17.61 -23.81 -20.00
C ILE A 256 -19.08 -23.50 -19.74
N LEU A 257 -19.38 -22.85 -18.61
CA LEU A 257 -20.73 -22.41 -18.28
C LEU A 257 -20.91 -20.95 -18.74
N ARG A 258 -21.69 -20.73 -19.80
CA ARG A 258 -21.88 -19.39 -20.37
C ARG A 258 -23.06 -18.67 -19.72
N ARG A 259 -22.87 -17.40 -19.39
CA ARG A 259 -23.85 -16.47 -18.83
C ARG A 259 -23.80 -15.12 -19.54
N GLY A 260 -23.61 -15.18 -20.86
CA GLY A 260 -23.50 -13.98 -21.68
C GLY A 260 -24.81 -13.18 -21.74
N MET A 261 -24.67 -11.90 -22.09
CA MET A 261 -25.78 -10.96 -22.29
C MET A 261 -25.54 -10.15 -23.56
N THR A 262 -26.56 -9.43 -24.02
CA THR A 262 -26.43 -8.51 -25.16
C THR A 262 -26.30 -7.06 -24.69
N PHE A 263 -25.59 -6.23 -25.44
CA PHE A 263 -25.57 -4.78 -25.25
C PHE A 263 -25.99 -4.06 -26.54
N GLY A 264 -26.45 -2.82 -26.41
CA GLY A 264 -26.98 -2.01 -27.52
C GLY A 264 -28.39 -2.42 -27.97
N HIS A 265 -29.04 -1.61 -28.79
CA HIS A 265 -30.38 -1.90 -29.29
C HIS A 265 -30.41 -3.07 -30.28
N ARG A 266 -31.50 -3.86 -30.25
CA ARG A 266 -31.75 -4.98 -31.16
C ARG A 266 -31.80 -4.50 -32.60
N TYR A 267 -31.15 -5.20 -33.53
CA TYR A 267 -31.28 -4.88 -34.96
C TYR A 267 -32.69 -5.21 -35.50
N PRO A 268 -33.32 -4.40 -36.39
CA PRO A 268 -32.81 -3.19 -37.03
C PRO A 268 -33.15 -1.89 -36.28
N THR A 269 -33.65 -1.96 -35.04
CA THR A 269 -33.83 -0.75 -34.23
C THR A 269 -32.47 -0.16 -33.85
N GLY A 270 -32.38 1.17 -33.91
CA GLY A 270 -31.10 1.88 -33.82
C GLY A 270 -30.50 2.22 -35.19
N GLY A 271 -29.68 3.27 -35.23
CA GLY A 271 -29.08 3.77 -36.47
C GLY A 271 -28.04 2.80 -37.07
N PRO A 272 -27.69 2.93 -38.37
CA PRO A 272 -26.51 2.30 -38.93
C PRO A 272 -25.26 2.75 -38.16
N GLY A 273 -24.43 1.81 -37.68
CA GLY A 273 -23.19 2.09 -36.95
C GLY A 273 -23.30 2.24 -35.43
N GLU A 274 -24.46 1.98 -34.83
CA GLU A 274 -24.60 1.93 -33.37
C GLU A 274 -23.83 0.74 -32.76
N SER A 275 -23.20 0.96 -31.60
CA SER A 275 -22.49 -0.08 -30.85
C SER A 275 -23.47 -1.10 -30.29
N ARG A 276 -23.35 -2.36 -30.72
CA ARG A 276 -24.18 -3.48 -30.27
C ARG A 276 -23.40 -4.78 -30.32
N GLY A 277 -23.77 -5.74 -29.49
CA GLY A 277 -23.12 -7.04 -29.49
C GLY A 277 -23.40 -7.86 -28.26
N SER A 278 -22.44 -8.72 -27.89
CA SER A 278 -22.53 -9.61 -26.75
C SER A 278 -21.43 -9.33 -25.72
N LEU A 279 -21.84 -9.25 -24.46
CA LEU A 279 -20.96 -9.49 -23.32
C LEU A 279 -20.91 -11.00 -23.10
N PHE A 280 -19.89 -11.64 -23.64
CA PHE A 280 -19.63 -13.05 -23.38
C PHE A 280 -19.06 -13.22 -21.97
N ILE A 281 -19.78 -14.00 -21.16
CA ILE A 281 -19.36 -14.36 -19.80
C ILE A 281 -19.31 -15.88 -19.72
N ALA A 282 -18.19 -16.43 -19.27
CA ALA A 282 -18.04 -17.87 -19.09
C ALA A 282 -17.32 -18.22 -17.79
N TYR A 283 -17.80 -19.27 -17.13
CA TYR A 283 -17.23 -19.81 -15.90
C TYR A 283 -16.62 -21.19 -16.14
N ALA A 284 -15.47 -21.42 -15.50
CA ALA A 284 -14.72 -22.67 -15.54
C ALA A 284 -13.76 -22.76 -14.35
N ALA A 285 -13.40 -23.97 -13.92
CA ALA A 285 -12.39 -24.17 -12.88
C ALA A 285 -10.95 -23.97 -13.40
N SER A 286 -10.73 -23.99 -14.71
CA SER A 286 -9.43 -23.84 -15.36
C SER A 286 -9.55 -23.11 -16.70
N ILE A 287 -9.14 -21.83 -16.77
CA ILE A 287 -9.15 -21.07 -18.04
C ILE A 287 -8.26 -21.73 -19.08
N ALA A 288 -7.06 -22.18 -18.68
CA ALA A 288 -6.05 -22.71 -19.57
C ALA A 288 -6.46 -24.03 -20.22
N GLU A 289 -7.18 -24.88 -19.49
CA GLU A 289 -7.60 -26.20 -19.97
C GLU A 289 -9.00 -26.19 -20.58
N GLN A 290 -9.79 -25.14 -20.33
CA GLN A 290 -11.17 -25.06 -20.80
C GLN A 290 -11.37 -23.95 -21.83
N TYR A 291 -11.51 -22.70 -21.37
CA TYR A 291 -11.84 -21.58 -22.25
C TYR A 291 -10.79 -21.36 -23.36
N GLU A 292 -9.50 -21.38 -23.03
CA GLU A 292 -8.43 -21.17 -24.00
C GLU A 292 -8.32 -22.33 -25.02
N VAL A 293 -8.67 -23.55 -24.60
CA VAL A 293 -8.74 -24.69 -25.53
C VAL A 293 -9.87 -24.48 -26.52
N VAL A 294 -11.06 -24.10 -26.04
CA VAL A 294 -12.20 -23.78 -26.92
C VAL A 294 -11.87 -22.62 -27.86
N GLN A 295 -11.25 -21.55 -27.38
CA GLN A 295 -10.87 -20.42 -28.23
C GLN A 295 -9.83 -20.80 -29.30
N ARG A 296 -8.87 -21.67 -28.97
CA ARG A 296 -7.94 -22.25 -29.96
C ARG A 296 -8.66 -23.08 -31.01
N TRP A 297 -9.67 -23.86 -30.61
CA TRP A 297 -10.50 -24.63 -31.55
C TRP A 297 -11.31 -23.74 -32.48
N LEU A 298 -11.80 -22.59 -32.02
CA LEU A 298 -12.46 -21.61 -32.88
C LEU A 298 -11.48 -20.96 -33.87
N ASN A 299 -10.21 -20.77 -33.49
CA ASN A 299 -9.21 -20.11 -34.32
C ASN A 299 -8.38 -21.04 -35.21
N GLY A 300 -8.54 -22.37 -35.12
CA GLY A 300 -7.73 -23.32 -35.87
C GLY A 300 -7.96 -24.78 -35.48
N GLY A 301 -6.93 -25.63 -35.62
CA GLY A 301 -7.07 -27.09 -35.48
C GLY A 301 -7.81 -27.56 -34.21
N ASN A 302 -8.79 -28.44 -34.39
CA ASN A 302 -9.62 -29.01 -33.33
C ASN A 302 -9.95 -30.49 -33.63
N PRO A 303 -10.68 -31.19 -32.75
CA PRO A 303 -11.09 -32.59 -32.97
C PRO A 303 -12.10 -32.83 -34.11
N THR A 304 -12.51 -31.81 -34.88
CA THR A 304 -13.44 -32.01 -36.01
C THR A 304 -12.73 -32.44 -37.31
N HIS A 305 -11.44 -32.79 -37.23
CA HIS A 305 -10.61 -33.37 -38.30
C HIS A 305 -10.47 -32.54 -39.58
N ILE A 306 -10.72 -31.24 -39.50
CA ILE A 306 -10.49 -30.29 -40.61
C ILE A 306 -9.17 -29.53 -40.44
N GLY A 307 -8.62 -29.08 -41.58
CA GLY A 307 -7.34 -28.36 -41.59
C GLY A 307 -7.38 -27.07 -40.76
N SER A 308 -6.25 -26.73 -40.12
CA SER A 308 -6.11 -25.56 -39.24
C SER A 308 -6.37 -24.21 -39.92
N ALA A 309 -6.37 -24.15 -41.25
CA ALA A 309 -6.76 -22.98 -42.03
C ALA A 309 -8.29 -22.74 -42.08
N GLN A 310 -9.09 -23.65 -41.54
CA GLN A 310 -10.53 -23.48 -41.39
C GLN A 310 -10.81 -23.05 -39.97
N ASN A 311 -11.31 -21.83 -39.81
CA ASN A 311 -11.67 -21.26 -38.52
C ASN A 311 -13.19 -21.28 -38.36
N ASP A 312 -13.63 -21.00 -37.16
CA ASP A 312 -15.02 -20.67 -36.88
C ASP A 312 -15.48 -19.47 -37.74
N PRO A 313 -16.64 -19.58 -38.41
CA PRO A 313 -17.08 -18.55 -39.36
C PRO A 313 -17.62 -17.27 -38.71
N LEU A 314 -17.90 -17.26 -37.40
CA LEU A 314 -18.50 -16.13 -36.70
C LEU A 314 -17.48 -15.39 -35.82
N THR A 315 -16.78 -16.14 -34.98
CA THR A 315 -15.94 -15.67 -33.87
C THR A 315 -14.47 -16.04 -34.04
N GLY A 316 -14.14 -16.84 -35.06
CA GLY A 316 -12.77 -17.25 -35.36
C GLY A 316 -11.94 -16.10 -35.92
N ILE A 317 -10.74 -15.92 -35.37
CA ILE A 317 -9.76 -14.93 -35.83
C ILE A 317 -8.91 -15.55 -36.93
N ALA A 318 -9.03 -15.07 -38.16
CA ALA A 318 -8.22 -15.54 -39.28
C ALA A 318 -6.85 -14.84 -39.35
N PRO A 319 -5.80 -15.50 -39.89
CA PRO A 319 -4.48 -14.88 -40.10
C PRO A 319 -4.54 -13.69 -41.07
N ASP A 320 -3.68 -12.70 -40.85
CA ASP A 320 -3.59 -11.50 -41.70
C ASP A 320 -3.31 -11.85 -43.17
N GLY A 321 -4.11 -11.29 -44.09
CA GLY A 321 -3.94 -11.47 -45.54
C GLY A 321 -4.39 -12.83 -46.11
N GLY A 322 -4.89 -13.76 -45.30
CA GLY A 322 -5.42 -15.05 -45.76
C GLY A 322 -6.91 -15.00 -46.15
N PRO A 323 -7.36 -15.78 -47.16
CA PRO A 323 -8.77 -15.85 -47.52
C PRO A 323 -9.60 -16.52 -46.39
N ARG A 324 -10.63 -15.84 -45.88
CA ARG A 324 -11.60 -16.44 -44.94
C ARG A 324 -12.65 -17.21 -45.73
N THR A 325 -12.49 -18.52 -45.81
CA THR A 325 -13.42 -19.38 -46.55
C THR A 325 -14.12 -20.35 -45.60
N PHE A 326 -15.46 -20.33 -45.60
CA PHE A 326 -16.30 -21.35 -44.99
C PHE A 326 -16.68 -22.41 -46.04
N ARG A 327 -16.46 -23.68 -45.72
CA ARG A 327 -16.74 -24.82 -46.62
C ARG A 327 -17.60 -25.85 -45.93
N PHE A 328 -18.57 -26.40 -46.65
CA PHE A 328 -19.44 -27.45 -46.17
C PHE A 328 -19.98 -28.31 -47.33
N ILE A 329 -20.59 -29.45 -46.99
CA ILE A 329 -21.18 -30.38 -47.95
C ILE A 329 -22.70 -30.25 -47.86
N LYS A 330 -23.35 -29.85 -48.95
CA LYS A 330 -24.80 -29.87 -49.13
C LYS A 330 -25.13 -29.87 -50.61
N ASP A 331 -25.62 -31.01 -51.10
CA ASP A 331 -25.80 -31.29 -52.53
C ASP A 331 -24.51 -31.04 -53.36
N GLY A 332 -23.36 -31.38 -52.77
CA GLY A 332 -22.02 -31.08 -53.28
C GLY A 332 -21.20 -30.18 -52.36
N VAL A 333 -19.96 -29.88 -52.75
CA VAL A 333 -19.07 -29.00 -51.97
C VAL A 333 -19.46 -27.53 -52.18
N ARG A 334 -19.83 -26.85 -51.10
CA ARG A 334 -20.15 -25.42 -51.06
C ARG A 334 -18.99 -24.63 -50.49
N ARG A 335 -18.70 -23.47 -51.08
CA ARG A 335 -17.59 -22.60 -50.69
C ARG A 335 -18.05 -21.16 -50.59
N LEU A 336 -18.03 -20.60 -49.38
CA LEU A 336 -18.42 -19.23 -49.10
C LEU A 336 -17.20 -18.40 -48.70
N THR A 337 -17.04 -17.23 -49.32
CA THR A 337 -15.95 -16.30 -49.00
C THR A 337 -16.48 -15.21 -48.06
N ILE A 338 -15.91 -15.13 -46.85
CA ILE A 338 -16.25 -14.13 -45.85
C ILE A 338 -15.31 -12.94 -46.06
N THR A 339 -15.86 -11.82 -46.54
CA THR A 339 -15.08 -10.64 -46.95
C THR A 339 -14.83 -9.65 -45.80
N GLU A 340 -15.64 -9.70 -44.75
CA GLU A 340 -15.61 -8.81 -43.59
C GLU A 340 -15.92 -9.63 -42.32
N PRO A 341 -15.32 -9.34 -41.16
CA PRO A 341 -15.68 -10.00 -39.89
C PRO A 341 -17.09 -9.57 -39.45
N PHE A 342 -17.88 -10.51 -38.92
CA PHE A 342 -19.19 -10.21 -38.31
C PHE A 342 -19.07 -9.83 -36.83
N VAL A 343 -17.99 -10.26 -36.17
CA VAL A 343 -17.75 -10.07 -34.75
C VAL A 343 -16.37 -9.43 -34.55
N GLY A 344 -16.34 -8.36 -33.74
CA GLY A 344 -15.13 -7.71 -33.24
C GLY A 344 -14.93 -7.98 -31.76
N LEU A 345 -13.68 -8.01 -31.29
CA LEU A 345 -13.37 -8.04 -29.85
C LEU A 345 -12.99 -6.62 -29.42
N ASP A 346 -13.78 -6.04 -28.52
CA ASP A 346 -13.52 -4.69 -28.01
C ASP A 346 -12.53 -4.78 -26.84
N TYR A 347 -12.84 -5.62 -25.83
CA TYR A 347 -11.94 -5.91 -24.72
C TYR A 347 -12.22 -7.29 -24.09
N MET A 348 -11.28 -7.76 -23.27
CA MET A 348 -11.43 -8.98 -22.47
C MET A 348 -10.76 -8.90 -21.10
N LEU A 349 -11.28 -9.69 -20.15
CA LEU A 349 -10.72 -9.85 -18.81
C LEU A 349 -10.77 -11.32 -18.37
N TYR A 350 -9.72 -11.74 -17.67
CA TYR A 350 -9.73 -12.93 -16.83
C TYR A 350 -9.89 -12.50 -15.38
N LEU A 351 -10.91 -13.05 -14.74
CA LEU A 351 -11.33 -12.73 -13.39
C LEU A 351 -11.42 -14.02 -12.57
N PHE A 352 -11.45 -13.86 -11.26
CA PHE A 352 -11.74 -14.95 -10.34
C PHE A 352 -12.92 -14.54 -9.46
N MET A 353 -13.92 -15.39 -9.37
CA MET A 353 -15.09 -15.23 -8.50
C MET A 353 -14.84 -16.02 -7.21
N PRO A 354 -14.39 -15.37 -6.12
CA PRO A 354 -14.11 -16.04 -4.86
C PRO A 354 -15.40 -16.48 -4.18
N SER A 355 -15.29 -17.52 -3.35
CA SER A 355 -16.35 -17.93 -2.45
C SER A 355 -16.63 -16.85 -1.40
N LYS A 356 -17.85 -16.85 -0.84
CA LYS A 356 -18.19 -15.96 0.29
C LYS A 356 -17.28 -16.18 1.50
N SER A 357 -16.80 -17.41 1.71
CA SER A 357 -15.83 -17.75 2.75
C SER A 357 -14.46 -17.14 2.45
N ALA A 358 -13.96 -17.20 1.22
CA ALA A 358 -12.74 -16.53 0.80
C ALA A 358 -12.83 -15.01 0.99
N LEU A 359 -13.94 -14.37 0.60
CA LEU A 359 -14.16 -12.94 0.85
C LEU A 359 -14.12 -12.59 2.35
N ARG A 360 -14.79 -13.38 3.19
CA ARG A 360 -14.72 -13.19 4.66
C ARG A 360 -13.31 -13.36 5.20
N ARG A 361 -12.52 -14.30 4.67
CA ARG A 361 -11.10 -14.49 5.04
C ARG A 361 -10.27 -13.26 4.66
N ILE A 362 -10.46 -12.69 3.48
CA ILE A 362 -9.78 -11.45 3.03
C ILE A 362 -10.11 -10.27 3.96
N ILE A 363 -11.37 -10.15 4.38
CA ILE A 363 -11.82 -9.12 5.33
C ILE A 363 -11.21 -9.37 6.73
N ALA A 364 -11.14 -10.62 7.18
CA ALA A 364 -10.53 -10.97 8.47
C ALA A 364 -9.01 -10.73 8.45
N SER A 365 -8.31 -11.05 7.36
CA SER A 365 -6.86 -10.87 7.24
C SER A 365 -6.46 -9.40 7.14
N THR A 366 -7.31 -8.53 6.60
CA THR A 366 -7.09 -7.06 6.63
C THR A 366 -7.26 -6.47 8.02
N SER A 367 -7.94 -7.16 8.93
CA SER A 367 -7.97 -6.82 10.36
C SER A 367 -6.71 -7.33 11.10
N GLN A 368 -6.05 -8.37 10.57
CA GLN A 368 -4.80 -8.93 11.12
C GLN A 368 -3.52 -8.21 10.69
N THR A 369 -3.57 -7.29 9.71
CA THR A 369 -2.40 -6.49 9.30
C THR A 369 -2.13 -5.28 10.20
N ILE A 370 -2.90 -5.12 11.27
CA ILE A 370 -2.60 -4.18 12.36
C ILE A 370 -1.68 -4.92 13.32
N GLY A 371 -0.37 -4.77 13.08
CA GLY A 371 0.78 -5.18 13.92
C GLY A 371 0.44 -6.15 15.06
N GLN A 372 0.58 -7.45 14.82
CA GLN A 372 0.49 -8.39 15.93
C GLN A 372 1.61 -8.07 16.94
N PRO A 373 1.28 -7.99 18.25
CA PRO A 373 2.31 -7.99 19.29
C PRO A 373 3.14 -9.26 19.10
N GLY A 374 4.47 -9.13 19.10
CA GLY A 374 5.39 -10.24 18.80
C GLY A 374 5.02 -11.58 19.46
N ASN A 375 5.42 -12.67 18.82
CA ASN A 375 5.19 -14.03 19.27
C ASN A 375 6.03 -14.34 20.51
N GLN A 376 5.36 -14.51 21.65
CA GLN A 376 6.01 -14.83 22.92
C GLN A 376 6.83 -16.13 22.83
N ALA A 377 6.31 -17.20 22.22
CA ALA A 377 6.99 -18.49 22.18
C ALA A 377 8.29 -18.42 21.36
N SER A 378 8.26 -17.71 20.23
CA SER A 378 9.47 -17.41 19.45
C SER A 378 10.49 -16.62 20.27
N GLY A 379 10.03 -15.58 20.97
CA GLY A 379 10.87 -14.77 21.84
C GLY A 379 11.49 -15.56 22.99
N ASP A 380 10.72 -16.44 23.62
CA ASP A 380 11.19 -17.32 24.69
C ASP A 380 12.31 -18.25 24.20
N GLU A 381 12.20 -18.78 22.97
CA GLU A 381 13.26 -19.60 22.36
C GLU A 381 14.52 -18.79 22.05
N ILE A 382 14.38 -17.58 21.50
CA ILE A 382 15.53 -16.69 21.27
C ILE A 382 16.23 -16.37 22.60
N LEU A 383 15.48 -16.02 23.64
CA LEU A 383 16.03 -15.77 24.97
C LEU A 383 16.74 -17.00 25.55
N ARG A 384 16.18 -18.20 25.35
CA ARG A 384 16.80 -19.47 25.76
C ARG A 384 18.12 -19.69 25.04
N VAL A 385 18.20 -19.44 23.74
CA VAL A 385 19.45 -19.54 22.97
C VAL A 385 20.50 -18.58 23.52
N ILE A 386 20.13 -17.31 23.74
CA ILE A 386 21.05 -16.28 24.25
C ILE A 386 21.62 -16.65 25.62
N GLN A 387 20.82 -17.26 26.52
CA GLN A 387 21.27 -17.69 27.84
C GLN A 387 22.37 -18.76 27.81
N HIS A 388 22.53 -19.49 26.70
CA HIS A 388 23.57 -20.51 26.54
C HIS A 388 24.80 -20.00 25.79
N LEU A 389 24.79 -18.75 25.31
CA LEU A 389 25.95 -18.11 24.70
C LEU A 389 26.93 -17.64 25.78
N ASP A 390 28.21 -17.53 25.43
CA ASP A 390 29.15 -16.77 26.26
C ASP A 390 28.79 -15.28 26.28
N ASP A 391 29.31 -14.58 27.27
CA ASP A 391 29.05 -13.16 27.53
C ASP A 391 29.25 -12.26 26.29
N GLN A 392 30.28 -12.52 25.49
CA GLN A 392 30.59 -11.72 24.31
C GLN A 392 29.58 -11.98 23.18
N ALA A 393 29.29 -13.26 22.89
CA ALA A 393 28.32 -13.66 21.88
C ALA A 393 26.90 -13.22 22.25
N ALA A 394 26.50 -13.38 23.52
CA ALA A 394 25.23 -12.88 24.03
C ALA A 394 25.10 -11.36 23.84
N GLY A 395 26.17 -10.61 24.13
CA GLY A 395 26.20 -9.16 23.92
C GLY A 395 26.06 -8.72 22.47
N LEU A 396 26.63 -9.47 21.52
CA LEU A 396 26.46 -9.23 20.09
C LEU A 396 25.04 -9.54 19.62
N GLU A 397 24.44 -10.61 20.15
CA GLU A 397 23.08 -11.00 19.79
C GLU A 397 22.04 -10.01 20.29
N TRP A 398 22.17 -9.53 21.53
CA TRP A 398 21.37 -8.41 22.04
C TRP A 398 21.56 -7.14 21.21
N LYS A 399 22.78 -6.88 20.74
CA LYS A 399 23.05 -5.73 19.85
C LYS A 399 22.28 -5.88 18.54
N ARG A 400 22.32 -7.06 17.92
CA ARG A 400 21.55 -7.37 16.72
C ARG A 400 20.06 -7.11 16.95
N LEU A 401 19.46 -7.74 17.96
CA LEU A 401 18.02 -7.63 18.27
C LEU A 401 17.53 -6.21 18.59
N THR A 402 18.41 -5.35 19.12
CA THR A 402 18.05 -3.98 19.56
C THR A 402 18.43 -2.88 18.57
N GLU A 403 19.38 -3.14 17.67
CA GLU A 403 19.94 -2.12 16.76
C GLU A 403 19.77 -2.44 15.27
N ASP A 404 19.74 -3.71 14.88
CA ASP A 404 19.63 -4.12 13.48
C ASP A 404 18.22 -3.89 12.94
N PHE A 405 18.13 -3.30 11.75
CA PHE A 405 16.85 -2.88 11.18
C PHE A 405 15.94 -4.10 10.91
N ASP A 406 16.46 -5.11 10.22
CA ASP A 406 15.74 -6.30 9.76
C ASP A 406 15.19 -7.13 10.94
N THR A 407 15.95 -7.22 12.04
CA THR A 407 15.47 -7.92 13.25
C THR A 407 14.36 -7.18 13.99
N LYS A 408 14.40 -5.86 13.96
CA LYS A 408 13.41 -5.01 14.63
C LYS A 408 12.18 -4.81 13.79
N ASP A 409 12.29 -5.08 12.49
CA ASP A 409 11.22 -4.93 11.53
C ASP A 409 10.14 -6.00 11.76
N PRO A 410 8.92 -5.61 12.13
CA PRO A 410 7.83 -6.55 12.27
C PRO A 410 7.40 -7.19 10.94
N ALA A 411 7.76 -6.59 9.80
CA ALA A 411 7.44 -7.09 8.47
C ALA A 411 8.50 -8.07 7.92
N GLU A 412 9.69 -8.14 8.52
CA GLU A 412 10.76 -9.05 8.09
C GLU A 412 10.89 -10.26 9.03
N LYS A 413 11.87 -10.25 9.95
CA LYS A 413 12.14 -11.40 10.83
C LYS A 413 11.32 -11.35 12.12
N ASN A 414 10.85 -10.18 12.54
CA ASN A 414 10.05 -9.94 13.75
C ASN A 414 10.70 -10.44 15.07
N GLU A 415 12.00 -10.75 15.06
CA GLU A 415 12.73 -11.33 16.21
C GLU A 415 12.80 -10.37 17.40
N GLY A 416 13.08 -9.08 17.17
CA GLY A 416 13.10 -8.05 18.20
C GLY A 416 11.74 -7.91 18.91
N PRO A 417 10.64 -7.69 18.17
CA PRO A 417 9.29 -7.68 18.72
C PRO A 417 8.91 -8.95 19.50
N ASP A 418 9.31 -10.14 19.01
CA ASP A 418 9.09 -11.43 19.67
C ASP A 418 9.82 -11.48 21.03
N VAL A 419 11.11 -11.10 21.06
CA VAL A 419 11.89 -11.00 22.31
C VAL A 419 11.25 -10.02 23.30
N TRP A 420 10.77 -8.87 22.83
CA TRP A 420 10.06 -7.93 23.69
C TRP A 420 8.74 -8.50 24.24
N ALA A 421 8.02 -9.29 23.44
CA ALA A 421 6.82 -9.98 23.89
C ALA A 421 7.13 -11.00 25.00
N ALA A 422 8.19 -11.78 24.84
CA ALA A 422 8.68 -12.69 25.87
C ALA A 422 9.07 -11.95 27.16
N ILE A 423 9.81 -10.83 27.06
CA ILE A 423 10.17 -10.01 28.23
C ILE A 423 8.90 -9.53 28.97
N ARG A 424 7.89 -9.04 28.25
CA ARG A 424 6.63 -8.59 28.85
C ARG A 424 5.90 -9.73 29.56
N ALA A 425 5.77 -10.88 28.91
CA ALA A 425 5.11 -12.06 29.48
C ALA A 425 5.83 -12.59 30.73
N ASN A 426 7.16 -12.49 30.77
CA ASN A 426 7.98 -13.00 31.86
C ASN A 426 8.17 -12.03 33.04
N GLY A 427 7.27 -11.06 33.22
CA GLY A 427 7.30 -10.11 34.35
C GLY A 427 7.93 -8.76 34.02
N GLY A 428 8.05 -8.44 32.73
CA GLY A 428 8.36 -7.10 32.23
C GLY A 428 9.83 -6.70 32.27
N THR A 429 10.71 -7.56 32.81
CA THR A 429 12.14 -7.30 32.91
C THR A 429 12.98 -8.50 32.50
N ALA A 430 14.13 -8.26 31.87
CA ALA A 430 15.13 -9.29 31.63
C ALA A 430 16.54 -8.77 31.98
N ARG A 431 17.27 -9.56 32.79
CA ARG A 431 18.67 -9.26 33.10
C ARG A 431 19.58 -9.90 32.06
N ILE A 432 20.52 -9.11 31.56
CA ILE A 432 21.60 -9.54 30.68
C ILE A 432 22.87 -9.63 31.54
N GLY A 433 23.50 -10.81 31.55
CA GLY A 433 24.80 -11.03 32.19
C GLY A 433 25.87 -10.12 31.60
N GLY A 434 26.93 -9.81 32.37
CA GLY A 434 28.04 -8.98 31.91
C GLY A 434 28.51 -9.48 30.55
N GLY A 435 28.59 -8.62 29.53
CA GLY A 435 28.71 -9.12 28.17
C GLY A 435 28.16 -8.18 27.11
N TYR A 436 27.28 -7.24 27.46
CA TYR A 436 26.89 -6.12 26.61
C TYR A 436 28.02 -5.06 26.61
N PRO A 437 29.04 -5.12 25.73
CA PRO A 437 30.25 -4.34 25.93
C PRO A 437 29.93 -2.90 25.55
N MET A 438 30.12 -1.97 26.50
CA MET A 438 30.00 -0.55 26.26
C MET A 438 31.32 -0.03 25.70
N VAL A 439 31.35 0.19 24.38
CA VAL A 439 32.47 0.77 23.61
C VAL A 439 33.73 -0.11 23.55
N THR A 440 34.45 -0.07 22.42
CA THR A 440 35.76 -0.72 22.25
C THR A 440 36.87 0.08 22.97
N PRO A 441 37.99 -0.56 23.38
CA PRO A 441 39.07 0.08 24.17
C PRO A 441 39.68 1.37 23.59
N SER A 442 39.50 1.67 22.30
CA SER A 442 40.17 2.78 21.62
C SER A 442 39.59 4.18 21.87
N ILE A 443 38.57 4.35 22.72
CA ILE A 443 37.92 5.66 22.99
C ILE A 443 37.91 6.04 24.47
N ALA A 444 38.80 5.45 25.27
CA ALA A 444 39.03 5.88 26.65
C ALA A 444 39.44 7.37 26.78
N ALA A 445 39.74 8.05 25.67
CA ALA A 445 40.07 9.46 25.64
C ALA A 445 38.78 10.31 25.52
N LYS A 446 38.46 11.06 26.59
CA LYS A 446 37.38 12.07 26.73
C LYS A 446 36.05 11.61 27.37
N GLY A 447 36.11 10.94 28.53
CA GLY A 447 34.96 10.85 29.45
C GLY A 447 33.93 9.74 29.17
N PHE A 448 34.12 8.94 28.13
CA PHE A 448 33.38 7.69 27.93
C PHE A 448 34.19 6.54 28.56
N GLU A 449 33.57 5.72 29.42
CA GLU A 449 34.24 4.54 29.98
C GLU A 449 34.67 3.58 28.86
N ALA A 450 35.93 3.13 28.89
CA ALA A 450 36.59 2.40 27.80
C ALA A 450 36.02 1.00 27.56
N THR A 451 35.36 0.42 28.56
CA THR A 451 34.61 -0.84 28.57
C THR A 451 34.04 -0.98 29.97
N THR A 452 32.72 -0.89 30.13
CA THR A 452 32.09 -1.45 31.32
C THR A 452 31.17 -2.58 30.92
N SER A 453 31.51 -3.79 31.35
CA SER A 453 30.64 -4.96 31.33
C SER A 453 29.61 -4.86 32.46
N LYS A 454 28.98 -3.68 32.60
CA LYS A 454 27.91 -3.47 33.57
C LYS A 454 26.74 -4.39 33.20
N PRO A 455 26.13 -5.09 34.17
CA PRO A 455 24.89 -5.81 33.92
C PRO A 455 23.81 -4.86 33.41
N VAL A 456 23.02 -5.34 32.45
CA VAL A 456 21.91 -4.58 31.88
C VAL A 456 20.60 -5.20 32.31
N VAL A 457 19.63 -4.37 32.66
CA VAL A 457 18.25 -4.76 32.92
C VAL A 457 17.38 -4.12 31.85
N MET A 458 16.84 -4.96 30.97
CA MET A 458 15.87 -4.58 29.95
C MET A 458 14.50 -4.46 30.60
N VAL A 459 13.77 -3.37 30.31
CA VAL A 459 12.43 -3.10 30.85
C VAL A 459 11.45 -2.95 29.68
N GLY A 460 10.48 -3.86 29.57
CA GLY A 460 9.63 -3.99 28.39
C GLY A 460 8.17 -3.52 28.56
N THR A 461 7.66 -3.39 29.77
CA THR A 461 6.26 -3.00 30.02
C THR A 461 6.13 -1.50 30.29
N LYS A 462 5.06 -0.87 29.80
CA LYS A 462 4.77 0.55 30.02
C LYS A 462 4.84 0.96 31.50
N ASP A 463 4.17 0.22 32.38
CA ASP A 463 4.07 0.58 33.80
C ASP A 463 5.45 0.61 34.48
N LEU A 464 6.31 -0.39 34.22
CA LEU A 464 7.67 -0.42 34.75
C LEU A 464 8.57 0.68 34.13
N ILE A 465 8.35 1.01 32.86
CA ILE A 465 9.05 2.14 32.21
C ILE A 465 8.66 3.46 32.90
N GLU A 466 7.36 3.68 33.15
CA GLU A 466 6.88 4.87 33.87
C GLU A 466 7.38 4.92 35.32
N GLU A 467 7.45 3.77 36.01
CA GLU A 467 8.05 3.65 37.34
C GLU A 467 9.50 4.12 37.33
N VAL A 468 10.32 3.61 36.39
CA VAL A 468 11.72 4.00 36.25
C VAL A 468 11.86 5.50 35.97
N LEU A 469 11.05 6.04 35.06
CA LEU A 469 11.12 7.45 34.68
C LEU A 469 10.64 8.42 35.79
N SER A 470 9.84 7.93 36.72
CA SER A 470 9.25 8.71 37.82
C SER A 470 10.09 8.72 39.10
N ARG A 471 11.16 7.92 39.15
CA ARG A 471 12.01 7.72 40.33
C ARG A 471 13.47 8.10 40.08
N PRO A 472 13.78 9.39 39.84
CA PRO A 472 15.15 9.85 39.61
C PRO A 472 16.08 9.67 40.84
N ASP A 473 15.50 9.41 42.02
CA ASP A 473 16.22 9.00 43.23
C ASP A 473 16.79 7.58 43.11
N LEU A 474 16.08 6.68 42.43
CA LEU A 474 16.50 5.29 42.18
C LEU A 474 17.20 5.11 40.83
N TYR A 475 16.76 5.84 39.80
CA TYR A 475 17.18 5.65 38.42
C TYR A 475 17.61 6.98 37.81
N SER A 476 18.91 7.22 37.87
CA SER A 476 19.55 8.50 37.54
C SER A 476 19.84 8.64 36.04
N VAL A 477 19.89 9.88 35.56
CA VAL A 477 20.45 10.24 34.24
C VAL A 477 21.96 10.53 34.28
N SER A 478 22.67 10.12 35.34
CA SER A 478 24.08 10.45 35.57
C SER A 478 25.01 10.11 34.40
N GLU A 479 24.78 8.97 33.74
CA GLU A 479 25.56 8.59 32.57
C GLU A 479 25.31 9.54 31.39
N GLN A 480 24.05 9.93 31.15
CA GLN A 480 23.73 10.94 30.12
C GLN A 480 24.43 12.25 30.46
N ARG A 481 24.50 12.63 31.74
CA ARG A 481 25.23 13.82 32.20
C ARG A 481 26.72 13.76 31.85
N VAL A 482 27.36 12.60 32.05
CA VAL A 482 28.78 12.39 31.71
C VAL A 482 29.00 12.53 30.21
N ARG A 483 28.18 11.88 29.39
CA ARG A 483 28.29 11.92 27.92
C ARG A 483 28.03 13.31 27.36
N THR A 484 26.96 13.95 27.80
CA THR A 484 26.62 15.32 27.38
C THR A 484 27.71 16.32 27.77
N ALA A 485 28.29 16.20 28.98
CA ALA A 485 29.43 17.02 29.40
C ALA A 485 30.64 16.89 28.48
N ALA A 486 30.94 15.69 27.98
CA ALA A 486 32.02 15.43 27.02
C ALA A 486 31.70 15.90 25.59
N THR A 487 30.42 16.08 25.25
CA THR A 487 29.94 16.41 23.91
C THR A 487 29.64 17.90 23.74
N PHE A 488 28.55 18.44 24.29
CA PHE A 488 28.17 19.86 24.17
C PHE A 488 28.17 20.61 25.52
N GLY A 489 28.55 19.93 26.61
CA GLY A 489 28.51 20.45 27.96
C GLY A 489 27.22 20.10 28.71
N ARG A 490 27.07 20.68 29.89
CA ARG A 490 25.94 20.42 30.79
C ARG A 490 24.62 20.93 30.18
N ILE A 491 23.61 20.09 30.04
CA ILE A 491 22.26 20.50 29.64
C ILE A 491 21.22 19.93 30.58
N TYR A 492 20.14 20.68 30.84
CA TYR A 492 19.16 20.33 31.88
C TYR A 492 18.45 18.99 31.62
N VAL A 493 18.33 18.57 30.35
CA VAL A 493 17.70 17.29 29.98
C VAL A 493 18.45 16.10 30.58
N ALA A 494 19.75 16.24 30.86
CA ALA A 494 20.61 15.23 31.45
C ALA A 494 20.95 15.51 32.93
N LEU A 495 20.09 16.24 33.65
CA LEU A 495 20.28 16.52 35.09
C LEU A 495 19.23 15.83 35.94
N ASP A 496 19.67 15.20 37.04
CA ASP A 496 18.77 14.80 38.12
C ASP A 496 18.32 16.03 38.95
N PRO A 497 17.28 15.91 39.79
CA PRO A 497 16.89 16.97 40.73
C PRO A 497 18.06 17.46 41.59
N LYS A 498 18.87 16.53 42.12
CA LYS A 498 20.05 16.83 42.94
C LYS A 498 21.14 17.60 42.20
N ASP A 499 21.16 17.51 40.87
CA ASP A 499 22.15 18.18 40.03
C ASP A 499 21.69 19.60 39.65
N GLY A 500 20.49 20.03 40.06
CA GLY A 500 19.95 21.36 39.76
C GLY A 500 19.05 21.42 38.52
N TYR A 501 18.38 20.31 38.16
CA TYR A 501 17.43 20.25 37.04
C TYR A 501 16.46 21.43 37.03
N GLU A 502 15.76 21.68 38.14
CA GLU A 502 14.71 22.70 38.20
C GLU A 502 15.25 24.11 37.93
N ALA A 503 16.43 24.44 38.46
CA ALA A 503 17.04 25.75 38.31
C ALA A 503 17.33 26.07 36.83
N GLU A 504 17.74 25.08 36.05
CA GLU A 504 18.06 25.25 34.63
C GLU A 504 16.85 25.07 33.71
N ALA A 505 15.91 24.21 34.09
CA ALA A 505 14.81 23.81 33.23
C ALA A 505 13.57 24.72 33.32
N CYS A 506 13.32 25.39 34.46
CA CYS A 506 12.03 26.02 34.76
C CYS A 506 11.56 26.99 33.68
N VAL A 507 12.36 28.02 33.39
CA VAL A 507 12.01 29.07 32.42
C VAL A 507 11.83 28.49 31.02
N THR A 508 12.75 27.62 30.61
CA THR A 508 12.72 27.01 29.28
C THR A 508 11.51 26.10 29.10
N ASN A 509 11.24 25.23 30.08
CA ASN A 509 10.07 24.35 30.04
C ASN A 509 8.77 25.15 30.03
N GLU A 510 8.66 26.25 30.78
CA GLU A 510 7.48 27.12 30.72
C GLU A 510 7.24 27.72 29.34
N ILE A 511 8.31 28.17 28.66
CA ILE A 511 8.19 28.74 27.30
C ILE A 511 7.75 27.66 26.31
N VAL A 512 8.38 26.49 26.33
CA VAL A 512 8.06 25.40 25.39
C VAL A 512 6.67 24.80 25.68
N TRP A 513 6.31 24.68 26.96
CA TRP A 513 4.98 24.24 27.40
C TRP A 513 3.87 25.16 26.91
N ASP A 514 4.09 26.48 26.95
CA ASP A 514 3.15 27.46 26.39
C ASP A 514 2.84 27.20 24.91
N TYR A 515 3.88 26.92 24.10
CA TYR A 515 3.68 26.53 22.70
C TYR A 515 2.95 25.19 22.55
N SER A 516 3.28 24.22 23.39
CA SER A 516 2.63 22.91 23.40
C SER A 516 1.14 23.00 23.75
N GLU A 517 0.75 23.85 24.70
CA GLU A 517 -0.64 23.91 25.17
C GLU A 517 -1.52 24.90 24.40
N TYR A 518 -0.96 25.99 23.86
CA TYR A 518 -1.76 27.10 23.38
C TYR A 518 -1.48 27.53 21.92
N HIS A 519 -0.45 26.98 21.27
CA HIS A 519 -0.02 27.40 19.92
C HIS A 519 0.01 26.27 18.89
N GLU A 520 -0.74 25.18 19.09
CA GLU A 520 -0.77 24.05 18.14
C GLU A 520 -1.16 24.47 16.72
N ASN A 521 -2.12 25.40 16.57
CA ASN A 521 -2.52 25.93 15.26
C ASN A 521 -1.38 26.69 14.56
N ASP A 522 -0.66 27.54 15.29
CA ASP A 522 0.46 28.33 14.75
C ASP A 522 1.62 27.41 14.35
N VAL A 523 1.91 26.41 15.19
CA VAL A 523 2.95 25.41 14.96
C VAL A 523 2.64 24.55 13.74
N PHE A 524 1.40 24.04 13.65
CA PHE A 524 0.92 23.31 12.49
C PHE A 524 1.01 24.16 11.23
N GLY A 525 0.51 25.41 11.28
CA GLY A 525 0.51 26.33 10.16
C GLY A 525 1.93 26.58 9.65
N LEU A 526 2.85 26.93 10.54
CA LEU A 526 4.25 27.17 10.17
C LEU A 526 4.88 25.95 9.48
N ALA A 527 4.67 24.75 10.03
CA ALA A 527 5.15 23.49 9.46
C ALA A 527 4.55 23.18 8.09
N TYR A 528 3.24 23.35 7.94
CA TYR A 528 2.52 23.15 6.68
C TYR A 528 3.03 24.11 5.58
N HIS A 529 3.15 25.39 5.88
CA HIS A 529 3.58 26.40 4.90
C HIS A 529 5.05 26.23 4.51
N ALA A 530 5.95 25.97 5.47
CA ALA A 530 7.36 25.72 5.17
C ALA A 530 7.54 24.50 4.24
N THR A 531 6.82 23.42 4.52
CA THR A 531 6.84 22.20 3.70
C THR A 531 6.25 22.44 2.31
N THR A 532 5.10 23.12 2.24
CA THR A 532 4.43 23.47 0.98
C THR A 532 5.32 24.34 0.09
N ALA A 533 5.99 25.35 0.66
CA ALA A 533 6.88 26.24 -0.08
C ALA A 533 8.05 25.46 -0.73
N ARG A 534 8.62 24.49 -0.01
CA ARG A 534 9.70 23.64 -0.57
C ARG A 534 9.20 22.74 -1.70
N LEU A 535 8.07 22.08 -1.52
CA LEU A 535 7.47 21.23 -2.54
C LEU A 535 7.06 22.04 -3.79
N ALA A 536 6.55 23.25 -3.59
CA ALA A 536 6.25 24.17 -4.69
C ALA A 536 7.51 24.62 -5.44
N ALA A 537 8.60 24.93 -4.73
CA ALA A 537 9.88 25.28 -5.35
C ALA A 537 10.45 24.13 -6.19
N MET A 538 10.38 22.89 -5.68
CA MET A 538 10.78 21.69 -6.43
C MET A 538 9.92 21.49 -7.68
N ARG A 539 8.60 21.68 -7.57
CA ARG A 539 7.69 21.62 -8.72
C ARG A 539 8.03 22.69 -9.76
N ALA A 540 8.25 23.93 -9.33
CA ALA A 540 8.63 25.02 -10.22
C ALA A 540 9.96 24.72 -10.95
N ALA A 541 10.94 24.15 -10.26
CA ALA A 541 12.20 23.71 -10.86
C ALA A 541 12.00 22.59 -11.90
N ALA A 542 11.11 21.63 -11.64
CA ALA A 542 10.76 20.58 -12.59
C ALA A 542 10.03 21.14 -13.83
N HIS A 543 9.08 22.05 -13.61
CA HIS A 543 8.33 22.74 -14.67
C HIS A 543 9.27 23.57 -15.56
N ALA A 544 10.27 24.23 -14.98
CA ALA A 544 11.27 25.03 -15.71
C ALA A 544 12.08 24.21 -16.73
N ILE A 545 12.17 22.88 -16.55
CA ILE A 545 12.82 21.95 -17.48
C ILE A 545 11.81 21.07 -18.25
N GLY A 546 10.53 21.46 -18.27
CA GLY A 546 9.48 20.77 -19.04
C GLY A 546 9.01 19.44 -18.46
N ARG A 547 9.22 19.18 -17.17
CA ARG A 547 8.74 17.97 -16.47
C ARG A 547 7.48 18.28 -15.67
N THR A 548 6.52 17.36 -15.66
CA THR A 548 5.28 17.43 -14.84
C THR A 548 5.35 16.57 -13.57
N SER A 549 6.56 16.08 -13.25
CA SER A 549 6.83 15.31 -12.05
C SER A 549 8.28 15.49 -11.60
N PHE A 550 8.53 15.24 -10.32
CA PHE A 550 9.88 15.22 -9.74
C PHE A 550 9.99 14.12 -8.70
N LYS A 551 11.20 13.57 -8.56
CA LYS A 551 11.55 12.60 -7.53
C LYS A 551 12.26 13.31 -6.39
N LEU A 552 12.04 12.84 -5.18
CA LEU A 552 12.75 13.31 -4.00
C LEU A 552 12.98 12.18 -2.99
N GLU A 553 14.16 12.18 -2.38
CA GLU A 553 14.45 11.42 -1.17
C GLU A 553 13.97 12.23 0.04
N LEU A 554 12.95 11.72 0.72
CA LEU A 554 12.18 12.46 1.71
C LEU A 554 13.03 13.00 2.86
N ARG A 555 14.03 12.25 3.33
CA ARG A 555 14.86 12.71 4.45
C ARG A 555 15.71 13.91 4.07
N ARG A 556 16.55 13.75 3.05
CA ARG A 556 17.59 14.71 2.66
C ARG A 556 17.00 15.94 1.99
N GLU A 557 15.97 15.76 1.17
CA GLU A 557 15.45 16.83 0.32
C GLU A 557 14.21 17.52 0.91
N LEU A 558 13.47 16.86 1.82
CA LEU A 558 12.28 17.44 2.44
C LEU A 558 12.39 17.61 3.97
N PHE A 559 12.51 16.54 4.74
CA PHE A 559 12.40 16.60 6.20
C PHE A 559 13.54 17.40 6.84
N MET A 560 14.80 17.11 6.51
CA MET A 560 15.95 17.82 7.08
C MET A 560 15.91 19.33 6.75
N PRO A 561 15.66 19.75 5.50
CA PRO A 561 15.54 21.19 5.20
C PRO A 561 14.34 21.86 5.89
N VAL A 562 13.16 21.21 5.95
CA VAL A 562 11.99 21.77 6.66
C VAL A 562 12.29 21.93 8.14
N LEU A 563 12.89 20.93 8.79
CA LEU A 563 13.28 21.02 10.20
C LEU A 563 14.30 22.14 10.43
N GLY A 564 15.20 22.41 9.48
CA GLY A 564 16.08 23.57 9.50
C GLY A 564 15.33 24.91 9.46
N ASP A 565 14.32 25.04 8.60
CA ASP A 565 13.51 26.26 8.50
C ASP A 565 12.68 26.50 9.77
N LEU A 566 12.08 25.45 10.32
CA LEU A 566 11.31 25.51 11.56
C LEU A 566 12.21 25.84 12.76
N SER A 567 13.40 25.24 12.79
CA SER A 567 14.41 25.56 13.79
C SER A 567 14.85 27.03 13.70
N HIS A 568 15.02 27.58 12.49
CA HIS A 568 15.30 29.00 12.31
C HIS A 568 14.15 29.87 12.85
N ALA A 569 12.91 29.54 12.50
CA ALA A 569 11.74 30.31 12.93
C ALA A 569 11.54 30.33 14.46
N TRP A 570 11.87 29.25 15.16
CA TRP A 570 11.71 29.17 16.62
C TRP A 570 12.95 29.59 17.41
N PHE A 571 14.13 29.17 16.97
CA PHE A 571 15.36 29.34 17.73
C PHE A 571 16.31 30.37 17.13
N ASP A 572 16.06 30.84 15.91
CA ASP A 572 17.00 31.64 15.12
C ASP A 572 18.31 30.88 14.82
N ILE A 573 18.20 29.55 14.73
CA ILE A 573 19.29 28.61 14.40
C ILE A 573 18.78 27.66 13.31
N PRO A 574 19.41 27.58 12.11
CA PRO A 574 20.64 28.26 11.72
C PRO A 574 20.52 29.79 11.74
N ASP A 575 21.57 30.48 12.16
CA ASP A 575 21.53 31.93 12.35
C ASP A 575 21.78 32.69 11.05
N LEU A 576 21.44 33.98 11.00
CA LEU A 576 21.76 34.84 9.85
C LEU A 576 23.05 35.62 10.07
N PRO A 577 23.86 35.85 9.02
CA PRO A 577 25.02 36.73 9.09
C PRO A 577 24.59 38.20 9.24
N THR A 578 25.48 39.04 9.75
CA THR A 578 25.33 40.50 9.74
C THR A 578 26.46 41.14 8.94
N SER A 579 26.51 42.48 8.90
CA SER A 579 27.65 43.21 8.33
C SER A 579 28.98 42.87 9.01
N ASP A 580 28.95 42.62 10.32
CA ASP A 580 30.14 42.55 11.17
C ASP A 580 30.38 41.15 11.77
N GLU A 581 29.39 40.26 11.67
CA GLU A 581 29.44 38.92 12.26
C GLU A 581 29.09 37.85 11.20
N PRO A 582 29.88 36.78 11.09
CA PRO A 582 29.54 35.68 10.20
C PRO A 582 28.32 34.90 10.71
N GLN A 583 27.73 34.10 9.83
CA GLN A 583 26.84 33.01 10.25
C GLN A 583 27.65 31.95 11.01
N TYR A 584 27.17 31.52 12.17
CA TYR A 584 27.87 30.57 13.05
C TYR A 584 27.41 29.12 12.86
N ILE A 585 26.11 28.92 12.61
CA ILE A 585 25.48 27.64 12.30
C ILE A 585 24.76 27.80 10.96
N THR A 586 25.08 26.95 9.98
CA THR A 586 24.49 26.99 8.64
C THR A 586 23.32 26.02 8.50
N SER A 587 22.45 26.23 7.50
CA SER A 587 21.45 25.22 7.16
C SER A 587 22.12 24.05 6.45
N GLY A 588 21.79 22.81 6.82
CA GLY A 588 22.29 21.64 6.11
C GLY A 588 22.05 20.31 6.81
N GLY A 589 22.13 19.24 6.02
CA GLY A 589 22.09 17.86 6.52
C GLY A 589 23.43 17.40 7.11
N TRP A 590 23.44 16.14 7.56
CA TRP A 590 24.64 15.46 8.03
C TRP A 590 25.75 15.45 6.97
N GLY A 591 26.99 15.62 7.40
CA GLY A 591 28.18 15.53 6.55
C GLY A 591 29.34 14.88 7.28
N TRP A 592 30.26 14.29 6.52
CA TRP A 592 31.46 13.60 7.03
C TRP A 592 32.67 14.54 7.18
N GLU A 593 32.57 15.76 6.68
CA GLU A 593 33.63 16.76 6.75
C GLU A 593 33.88 17.20 8.21
N PRO A 594 35.15 17.42 8.62
CA PRO A 594 35.48 17.94 9.95
C PRO A 594 34.74 19.24 10.28
N VAL A 595 34.29 19.40 11.53
CA VAL A 595 33.46 20.53 11.96
C VAL A 595 34.20 21.38 12.99
N ASP A 596 34.17 22.70 12.80
CA ASP A 596 34.74 23.68 13.72
C ASP A 596 33.73 24.79 14.08
N GLY A 597 33.62 25.08 15.38
CA GLY A 597 32.81 26.16 15.93
C GLY A 597 33.52 27.52 15.96
N SER A 598 34.75 27.64 15.46
CA SER A 598 35.53 28.88 15.44
C SER A 598 35.00 29.96 14.46
N ALA A 599 34.06 29.59 13.57
CA ALA A 599 33.44 30.41 12.51
C ALA A 599 34.32 30.68 11.27
N ALA A 600 35.62 30.41 11.38
CA ALA A 600 36.55 30.47 10.26
C ALA A 600 36.50 29.13 9.50
N SER A 601 35.54 28.99 8.59
CA SER A 601 35.68 28.02 7.48
C SER A 601 36.85 28.50 6.64
N THR A 602 38.08 28.16 7.03
CA THR A 602 39.24 28.48 6.23
C THR A 602 39.43 27.35 5.25
N VAL A 603 39.36 27.68 3.95
CA VAL A 603 39.75 26.78 2.85
C VAL A 603 41.15 26.18 3.11
N ALA A 604 41.98 26.84 3.94
CA ALA A 604 43.30 26.40 4.39
C ALA A 604 43.32 25.22 5.39
N THR A 605 42.27 24.97 6.18
CA THR A 605 42.22 23.87 7.18
C THR A 605 41.26 22.73 6.80
N GLY A 606 40.31 22.99 5.88
CA GLY A 606 39.34 21.99 5.43
C GLY A 606 38.16 21.74 6.37
N GLU A 607 38.01 22.53 7.44
CA GLU A 607 36.93 22.40 8.43
C GLU A 607 35.71 23.26 8.07
N ARG A 608 34.49 22.73 8.26
CA ARG A 608 33.21 23.40 7.99
C ARG A 608 32.54 23.92 9.27
N ARG A 609 31.64 24.89 9.12
CA ARG A 609 30.75 25.32 10.20
C ARG A 609 29.74 24.22 10.58
N PRO A 610 29.24 24.21 11.82
CA PRO A 610 28.15 23.32 12.21
C PRO A 610 26.89 23.59 11.39
N ARG A 611 26.13 22.54 11.08
CA ARG A 611 24.92 22.54 10.26
C ARG A 611 23.70 22.18 11.10
N CYS A 612 22.62 22.93 10.95
CA CYS A 612 21.31 22.61 11.51
C CYS A 612 20.38 22.12 10.37
N PRO A 613 19.70 20.97 10.51
CA PRO A 613 19.69 20.09 11.69
C PRO A 613 20.79 19.01 11.69
N GLY A 614 21.61 18.93 10.64
CA GLY A 614 22.57 17.84 10.41
C GLY A 614 23.43 17.43 11.60
N ASP A 615 24.09 18.39 12.25
CA ASP A 615 25.08 18.10 13.28
C ASP A 615 24.49 17.84 14.67
N PHE A 616 23.17 17.94 14.83
CA PHE A 616 22.46 17.48 16.03
C PHE A 616 22.24 15.96 16.03
N MET A 617 22.44 15.26 14.90
CA MET A 617 22.11 13.84 14.77
C MET A 617 23.07 12.92 15.55
N ALA A 618 24.40 13.11 15.40
CA ALA A 618 25.36 12.27 16.10
C ALA A 618 25.49 12.57 17.60
N PRO A 619 25.47 13.83 18.06
CA PRO A 619 25.42 14.12 19.49
C PRO A 619 24.26 13.41 20.18
N SER A 620 23.08 13.36 19.55
CA SER A 620 21.89 12.70 20.11
C SER A 620 22.12 11.21 20.27
N ARG A 621 22.61 10.59 19.19
CA ARG A 621 22.92 9.16 19.17
C ARG A 621 24.04 8.81 20.15
N ALA A 622 25.04 9.69 20.33
CA ALA A 622 26.15 9.50 21.26
C ALA A 622 25.71 9.62 22.72
N CYS A 623 24.81 10.55 23.04
CA CYS A 623 24.45 10.86 24.42
C CYS A 623 23.26 10.03 24.93
N PHE A 624 22.22 9.85 24.13
CA PHE A 624 20.92 9.35 24.61
C PHE A 624 20.59 7.94 24.18
N TYR A 625 21.29 7.40 23.18
CA TYR A 625 21.15 6.00 22.82
C TYR A 625 21.98 5.11 23.76
N PRO A 626 21.50 3.92 24.16
CA PRO A 626 22.22 3.08 25.10
C PRO A 626 23.67 2.81 24.69
N LYS A 627 23.90 2.42 23.42
CA LYS A 627 25.22 1.98 22.93
C LYS A 627 25.64 2.64 21.61
N PRO A 628 26.21 3.85 21.64
CA PRO A 628 26.79 4.44 20.44
C PRO A 628 28.02 3.64 19.99
N THR A 629 28.24 3.55 18.68
CA THR A 629 29.49 3.01 18.14
C THR A 629 30.64 3.97 18.41
N PRO A 630 31.89 3.48 18.28
CA PRO A 630 33.05 4.34 18.33
C PRO A 630 32.99 5.55 17.41
N SER A 631 32.64 5.32 16.15
CA SER A 631 32.50 6.37 15.14
C SER A 631 31.44 7.39 15.54
N ILE A 632 30.24 6.93 15.94
CA ILE A 632 29.15 7.82 16.39
C ILE A 632 29.61 8.68 17.57
N THR A 633 30.35 8.10 18.51
CA THR A 633 30.86 8.83 19.68
C THR A 633 31.86 9.92 19.26
N SER A 634 32.82 9.59 18.40
CA SER A 634 33.81 10.55 17.89
C SER A 634 33.15 11.71 17.15
N PHE A 635 32.22 11.44 16.23
CA PHE A 635 31.50 12.51 15.54
C PHE A 635 30.57 13.27 16.49
N GLY A 636 29.91 12.58 17.42
CA GLY A 636 29.05 13.19 18.42
C GLY A 636 29.81 14.24 19.22
N VAL A 637 30.98 13.89 19.78
CA VAL A 637 31.86 14.82 20.50
C VAL A 637 32.30 15.99 19.61
N ALA A 638 32.78 15.72 18.40
CA ALA A 638 33.24 16.79 17.50
C ALA A 638 32.12 17.78 17.16
N HIS A 639 30.96 17.27 16.77
CA HIS A 639 29.81 18.08 16.37
C HIS A 639 29.22 18.83 17.56
N GLY A 640 29.09 18.18 18.73
CA GLY A 640 28.59 18.82 19.94
C GLY A 640 29.48 19.95 20.45
N LEU A 641 30.81 19.79 20.40
CA LEU A 641 31.74 20.84 20.81
C LEU A 641 31.67 22.04 19.85
N ALA A 642 31.55 21.78 18.54
CA ALA A 642 31.36 22.83 17.55
C ALA A 642 30.02 23.57 17.74
N LEU A 643 28.92 22.85 17.99
CA LEU A 643 27.61 23.41 18.31
C LEU A 643 27.66 24.27 19.57
N LYS A 644 28.32 23.79 20.65
CA LYS A 644 28.53 24.56 21.88
C LYS A 644 29.25 25.88 21.62
N ALA A 645 30.37 25.82 20.91
CA ALA A 645 31.16 27.00 20.59
C ALA A 645 30.38 28.00 19.71
N ALA A 646 29.63 27.50 18.72
CA ALA A 646 28.80 28.34 17.86
C ALA A 646 27.63 28.98 18.63
N ALA A 647 26.93 28.22 19.48
CA ALA A 647 25.83 28.74 20.30
C ALA A 647 26.29 29.86 21.25
N ALA A 648 27.45 29.71 21.89
CA ALA A 648 28.02 30.76 22.73
C ALA A 648 28.27 32.07 21.95
N LYS A 649 28.73 31.97 20.69
CA LYS A 649 28.92 33.14 19.83
C LYS A 649 27.62 33.75 19.35
N ILE A 650 26.61 32.94 19.04
CA ILE A 650 25.26 33.41 18.69
C ILE A 650 24.65 34.17 19.89
N VAL A 651 24.75 33.63 21.10
CA VAL A 651 24.31 34.33 22.32
C VAL A 651 25.02 35.66 22.47
N LYS A 652 26.35 35.68 22.34
CA LYS A 652 27.12 36.92 22.43
C LYS A 652 26.70 37.93 21.35
N LYS A 653 26.53 37.49 20.10
CA LYS A 653 26.09 38.32 18.96
C LYS A 653 24.79 39.06 19.28
N TYR A 654 23.81 38.36 19.86
CA TYR A 654 22.53 38.96 20.21
C TYR A 654 22.59 39.81 21.48
N ARG A 655 23.37 39.43 22.49
CA ARG A 655 23.55 40.21 23.72
C ARG A 655 24.28 41.53 23.49
N ASP A 656 25.25 41.54 22.58
CA ASP A 656 25.95 42.75 22.15
C ASP A 656 25.06 43.67 21.28
N GLY A 657 23.83 43.27 20.95
CA GLY A 657 22.93 44.06 20.09
C GLY A 657 23.33 44.10 18.62
N LYS A 658 24.20 43.18 18.16
CA LYS A 658 24.69 43.15 16.78
C LYS A 658 23.66 42.64 15.77
N ALA A 659 22.60 41.99 16.25
CA ALA A 659 21.46 41.54 15.45
C ALA A 659 20.19 41.47 16.32
N PRO A 660 19.00 41.66 15.72
CA PRO A 660 17.74 41.36 16.39
C PRO A 660 17.53 39.83 16.46
N ILE A 661 16.95 39.36 17.56
CA ILE A 661 16.57 37.95 17.74
C ILE A 661 15.22 37.73 17.08
N ARG A 662 15.16 36.85 16.08
CA ARG A 662 13.92 36.62 15.31
C ARG A 662 13.16 35.38 15.75
N GLY A 663 13.83 34.44 16.40
CA GLY A 663 13.26 33.17 16.84
C GLY A 663 12.15 33.37 17.88
N ALA A 664 10.98 32.78 17.65
CA ALA A 664 9.81 32.97 18.49
C ALA A 664 9.93 32.35 19.90
N ILE A 665 10.75 31.31 20.06
CA ILE A 665 11.10 30.68 21.34
C ILE A 665 12.36 31.32 21.92
N SER A 666 13.42 31.47 21.11
CA SER A 666 14.69 32.02 21.58
C SER A 666 14.52 33.44 22.11
N SER A 667 13.78 34.32 21.42
CA SER A 667 13.50 35.69 21.90
C SER A 667 12.94 35.73 23.33
N ARG A 668 12.00 34.83 23.67
CA ARG A 668 11.45 34.69 25.03
C ARG A 668 12.48 34.17 26.03
N MET A 669 13.36 33.25 25.60
CA MET A 669 14.46 32.76 26.43
C MET A 669 15.45 33.87 26.76
N TYR A 670 15.93 34.64 25.77
CA TYR A 670 16.86 35.76 26.01
C TYR A 670 16.26 36.86 26.90
N ALA A 671 14.94 37.09 26.82
CA ALA A 671 14.27 38.06 27.67
C ALA A 671 14.28 37.64 29.16
N ARG A 672 14.05 36.35 29.42
CA ARG A 672 13.78 35.80 30.76
C ARG A 672 15.01 35.19 31.45
N ILE A 673 15.97 34.66 30.69
CA ILE A 673 17.20 34.05 31.21
C ILE A 673 18.31 35.09 31.07
N LYS A 674 18.96 35.47 32.18
CA LYS A 674 20.04 36.47 32.18
C LYS A 674 21.43 35.86 31.99
N ASP A 675 21.61 34.62 32.40
CA ASP A 675 22.86 33.87 32.23
C ASP A 675 23.02 33.43 30.77
N ASP A 676 24.07 33.94 30.12
CA ASP A 676 24.37 33.69 28.70
C ASP A 676 24.79 32.24 28.42
N ASP A 677 25.53 31.62 29.35
CA ASP A 677 25.90 30.21 29.23
C ASP A 677 24.65 29.33 29.35
N LEU A 678 23.75 29.66 30.29
CA LEU A 678 22.48 28.95 30.43
C LEU A 678 21.58 29.08 29.19
N VAL A 679 21.52 30.27 28.56
CA VAL A 679 20.79 30.44 27.29
C VAL A 679 21.39 29.53 26.20
N ALA A 680 22.72 29.54 26.03
CA ALA A 680 23.39 28.71 25.02
C ALA A 680 23.12 27.22 25.23
N ARG A 681 23.27 26.73 26.46
CA ARG A 681 23.06 25.32 26.82
C ARG A 681 21.61 24.89 26.66
N ASN A 682 20.66 25.76 27.02
CA ASN A 682 19.23 25.44 26.87
C ASN A 682 18.77 25.48 25.41
N LEU A 683 19.33 26.35 24.55
CA LEU A 683 19.05 26.32 23.12
C LEU A 683 19.48 24.99 22.51
N ILE A 684 20.73 24.55 22.77
CA ILE A 684 21.22 23.25 22.32
C ILE A 684 20.35 22.13 22.88
N GLY A 685 20.09 22.11 24.19
CA GLY A 685 19.35 21.04 24.85
C GLY A 685 17.92 20.84 24.32
N ILE A 686 17.17 21.91 24.04
CA ILE A 686 15.83 21.79 23.45
C ILE A 686 15.91 21.31 22.00
N MET A 687 16.82 21.88 21.21
CA MET A 687 16.98 21.51 19.80
C MET A 687 17.43 20.06 19.65
N GLU A 688 18.29 19.57 20.55
CA GLU A 688 18.71 18.18 20.66
C GLU A 688 17.55 17.23 20.98
N GLY A 689 16.61 17.68 21.82
CA GLY A 689 15.39 16.94 22.13
C GLY A 689 14.32 16.98 21.03
N MET A 690 14.41 17.94 20.09
CA MET A 690 13.43 18.14 19.04
C MET A 690 13.87 17.55 17.69
N LEU A 691 15.05 17.92 17.19
CA LEU A 691 15.44 17.70 15.81
C LEU A 691 15.65 16.21 15.48
N PRO A 692 16.51 15.45 16.19
CA PRO A 692 16.77 14.05 15.86
C PRO A 692 15.56 13.13 16.08
N PRO A 693 14.78 13.23 17.19
CA PRO A 693 13.56 12.43 17.33
C PRO A 693 12.52 12.74 16.26
N THR A 694 12.33 14.01 15.88
CA THR A 694 11.35 14.37 14.84
C THR A 694 11.77 13.84 13.46
N ASP A 695 13.05 13.89 13.08
CA ASP A 695 13.55 13.22 11.87
C ASP A 695 13.22 11.72 11.90
N GLY A 696 13.49 11.06 13.02
CA GLY A 696 13.17 9.64 13.22
C GLY A 696 11.67 9.34 13.06
N ILE A 697 10.81 10.15 13.69
CA ILE A 697 9.35 10.02 13.63
C ILE A 697 8.84 10.18 12.20
N LEU A 698 9.22 11.25 11.49
CA LEU A 698 8.76 11.52 10.12
C LEU A 698 9.16 10.39 9.17
N ARG A 699 10.42 9.93 9.26
CA ARG A 699 10.89 8.79 8.45
C ARG A 699 10.15 7.51 8.79
N GLY A 700 9.97 7.21 10.08
CA GLY A 700 9.27 6.01 10.54
C GLY A 700 7.82 5.98 10.04
N ILE A 701 7.09 7.10 10.15
CA ILE A 701 5.71 7.21 9.69
C ILE A 701 5.59 6.96 8.19
N VAL A 702 6.36 7.69 7.38
CA VAL A 702 6.23 7.58 5.92
C VAL A 702 6.76 6.25 5.40
N TYR A 703 7.79 5.69 6.03
CA TYR A 703 8.23 4.33 5.75
C TYR A 703 7.09 3.33 5.94
N GLU A 704 6.43 3.33 7.10
CA GLU A 704 5.32 2.42 7.40
C GLU A 704 4.16 2.57 6.41
N TRP A 705 3.82 3.81 6.06
CA TRP A 705 2.72 4.05 5.11
C TRP A 705 3.05 3.61 3.68
N LEU A 706 4.32 3.71 3.27
CA LEU A 706 4.78 3.24 1.97
C LEU A 706 4.84 1.71 1.92
N ASP A 707 5.43 1.10 2.94
CA ASP A 707 5.57 -0.36 3.09
C ASP A 707 4.20 -1.05 3.11
N GLN A 708 3.27 -0.55 3.93
CA GLN A 708 1.91 -1.10 4.04
C GLN A 708 0.99 -0.67 2.90
N ARG A 709 1.48 0.16 1.97
CA ARG A 709 0.71 0.73 0.85
C ARG A 709 -0.53 1.49 1.31
N THR A 710 -0.49 2.10 2.49
CA THR A 710 -1.59 2.86 3.11
C THR A 710 -1.47 4.36 2.92
N LEU A 711 -0.34 4.87 2.41
CA LEU A 711 -0.12 6.31 2.18
C LEU A 711 -1.29 6.99 1.44
N TRP A 712 -1.80 6.37 0.37
CA TRP A 712 -2.93 6.92 -0.40
C TRP A 712 -4.27 6.89 0.35
N ARG A 713 -4.44 5.95 1.29
CA ARG A 713 -5.61 5.93 2.17
C ARG A 713 -5.59 7.15 3.10
N HIS A 714 -4.42 7.51 3.62
CA HIS A 714 -4.25 8.69 4.46
C HIS A 714 -4.38 9.99 3.64
N GLN A 715 -3.85 10.00 2.41
CA GLN A 715 -4.07 11.08 1.45
C GLN A 715 -5.56 11.30 1.17
N GLY A 716 -6.31 10.24 0.85
CA GLY A 716 -7.75 10.32 0.61
C GLY A 716 -8.55 10.71 1.85
N ALA A 717 -8.14 10.26 3.04
CA ALA A 717 -8.79 10.64 4.30
C ALA A 717 -8.65 12.14 4.59
N LEU A 718 -7.44 12.70 4.39
CA LEU A 718 -7.20 14.14 4.51
C LEU A 718 -8.01 14.90 3.45
N HIS A 719 -7.89 14.51 2.18
CA HIS A 719 -8.55 15.17 1.06
C HIS A 719 -10.08 15.23 1.21
N ARG A 720 -10.74 14.12 1.60
CA ARG A 720 -12.20 14.12 1.83
C ARG A 720 -12.62 15.06 2.94
N ARG A 721 -11.80 15.19 3.97
CA ARG A 721 -12.12 16.02 5.13
C ARG A 721 -11.94 17.50 4.83
N THR A 722 -10.94 17.85 4.03
CA THR A 722 -10.62 19.23 3.66
C THR A 722 -11.24 19.68 2.34
N GLN A 723 -11.87 18.76 1.60
CA GLN A 723 -12.37 18.99 0.24
C GLN A 723 -11.27 19.49 -0.71
N GLY A 724 -10.03 19.03 -0.49
CA GLY A 724 -8.86 19.45 -1.26
C GLY A 724 -8.34 20.86 -0.96
N LEU A 725 -8.90 21.55 0.05
CA LEU A 725 -8.38 22.82 0.53
C LEU A 725 -7.24 22.60 1.55
N PRO A 726 -6.38 23.60 1.79
CA PRO A 726 -5.39 23.55 2.87
C PRO A 726 -6.05 23.24 4.22
N PRO A 727 -5.64 22.17 4.94
CA PRO A 727 -6.27 21.76 6.19
C PRO A 727 -6.06 22.77 7.32
N PRO A 728 -7.11 23.10 8.09
CA PRO A 728 -6.94 23.53 9.48
C PRO A 728 -6.32 22.42 10.33
N TYR A 729 -5.63 22.78 11.42
CA TYR A 729 -5.02 21.82 12.34
C TYR A 729 -5.99 20.75 12.85
N ALA A 730 -7.20 21.13 13.26
CA ALA A 730 -8.21 20.20 13.77
C ALA A 730 -8.64 19.14 12.72
N ASP A 731 -8.67 19.54 11.45
CA ASP A 731 -9.04 18.66 10.34
C ASP A 731 -7.90 17.70 9.98
N ALA A 732 -6.67 18.22 9.90
CA ALA A 732 -5.48 17.38 9.75
C ALA A 732 -5.33 16.38 10.90
N LYS A 733 -5.45 16.85 12.14
CA LYS A 733 -5.33 16.02 13.35
C LYS A 733 -6.32 14.87 13.31
N ALA A 734 -7.63 15.14 13.23
CA ALA A 734 -8.58 14.03 13.28
C ALA A 734 -8.62 13.17 11.99
N ALA A 735 -8.01 13.61 10.87
CA ALA A 735 -7.79 12.74 9.70
C ALA A 735 -6.58 11.81 9.88
N LEU A 736 -5.52 12.26 10.56
CA LEU A 736 -4.21 11.59 10.57
C LEU A 736 -3.80 11.01 11.93
N GLU A 737 -4.37 11.47 13.05
CA GLU A 737 -3.91 11.18 14.42
C GLU A 737 -3.76 9.69 14.69
N ARG A 738 -4.79 8.91 14.37
CA ARG A 738 -4.74 7.45 14.57
C ARG A 738 -3.65 6.81 13.71
N ALA A 739 -3.57 7.16 12.43
CA ALA A 739 -2.61 6.59 11.49
C ALA A 739 -1.16 6.93 11.83
N VAL A 740 -0.94 8.17 12.27
CA VAL A 740 0.35 8.65 12.76
C VAL A 740 0.72 7.92 14.06
N ALA A 741 -0.20 7.80 15.01
CA ALA A 741 0.03 7.10 16.27
C ALA A 741 0.33 5.61 16.06
N GLU A 742 -0.40 4.93 15.17
CA GLU A 742 -0.13 3.53 14.80
C GLU A 742 1.28 3.36 14.21
N ALA A 743 1.67 4.21 13.26
CA ALA A 743 2.99 4.14 12.64
C ALA A 743 4.12 4.46 13.64
N MET A 744 3.93 5.48 14.50
CA MET A 744 4.84 5.79 15.59
C MET A 744 4.95 4.65 16.61
N CYS A 745 3.86 3.92 16.87
CA CYS A 745 3.91 2.78 17.78
C CYS A 745 4.67 1.58 17.20
N LYS A 746 4.63 1.40 15.88
CA LYS A 746 5.41 0.39 15.16
C LYS A 746 6.90 0.76 15.11
N ARG A 747 7.21 2.02 14.76
CA ARG A 747 8.58 2.55 14.65
C ARG A 747 8.77 3.83 15.46
N PRO A 748 8.84 3.74 16.80
CA PRO A 748 9.05 4.92 17.63
C PRO A 748 10.48 5.46 17.50
N ALA A 749 10.62 6.78 17.70
CA ALA A 749 11.91 7.44 17.79
C ALA A 749 11.86 8.46 18.94
N PRO A 750 12.62 8.26 20.04
CA PRO A 750 13.51 7.12 20.28
C PRO A 750 12.73 5.82 20.53
N ASP A 751 13.35 4.70 20.15
CA ASP A 751 12.88 3.35 20.41
C ASP A 751 13.39 2.80 21.75
N LEU A 752 14.55 3.28 22.20
CA LEU A 752 15.21 2.94 23.46
C LEU A 752 15.75 4.19 24.13
N ILE A 753 15.65 4.22 25.46
CA ILE A 753 16.36 5.15 26.34
C ILE A 753 16.91 4.37 27.55
N TYR A 754 17.70 5.02 28.41
CA TYR A 754 18.32 4.32 29.54
C TYR A 754 18.46 5.19 30.80
N ARG A 755 18.67 4.52 31.95
CA ARG A 755 19.01 5.08 33.26
C ARG A 755 20.11 4.29 33.94
N THR A 756 20.71 4.86 34.97
CA THR A 756 21.69 4.21 35.84
C THR A 756 21.10 4.03 37.24
N ALA A 757 21.09 2.79 37.74
CA ALA A 757 20.62 2.49 39.09
C ALA A 757 21.54 3.15 40.14
N THR A 758 20.95 3.90 41.08
CA THR A 758 21.68 4.54 42.18
C THR A 758 21.93 3.56 43.33
N ALA A 759 22.73 3.95 44.31
CA ALA A 759 22.89 3.20 45.56
C ALA A 759 21.54 2.93 46.26
N GLN A 760 20.54 3.82 46.12
CA GLN A 760 19.22 3.66 46.72
C GLN A 760 18.37 2.59 46.01
N ALA A 761 18.69 2.27 44.75
CA ALA A 761 18.01 1.21 44.00
C ALA A 761 18.52 -0.19 44.37
N ALA A 762 19.63 -0.31 45.09
CA ALA A 762 20.19 -1.60 45.47
C ALA A 762 19.20 -2.40 46.34
N GLY A 763 18.86 -3.61 45.92
CA GLY A 763 17.89 -4.48 46.58
C GLY A 763 16.42 -4.18 46.25
N VAL A 764 16.12 -3.09 45.52
CA VAL A 764 14.77 -2.77 45.05
C VAL A 764 14.39 -3.74 43.93
N LYS A 765 13.15 -4.23 43.95
CA LYS A 765 12.60 -5.05 42.85
C LYS A 765 11.96 -4.14 41.80
N LEU A 766 12.42 -4.25 40.57
CA LEU A 766 11.74 -3.73 39.39
C LEU A 766 11.11 -4.90 38.64
N GLY A 767 9.79 -4.99 38.65
CA GLY A 767 9.09 -6.20 38.24
C GLY A 767 9.56 -7.42 39.05
N LYS A 768 10.14 -8.43 38.38
CA LYS A 768 10.72 -9.61 39.03
C LYS A 768 12.23 -9.50 39.29
N THR A 769 12.89 -8.47 38.77
CA THR A 769 14.35 -8.34 38.84
C THR A 769 14.76 -7.51 40.05
N VAL A 770 15.65 -8.05 40.89
CA VAL A 770 16.32 -7.28 41.94
C VAL A 770 17.39 -6.41 41.29
N ILE A 771 17.39 -5.11 41.58
CA ILE A 771 18.32 -4.12 41.04
C ILE A 771 19.54 -4.00 41.95
N ASN A 772 20.72 -3.87 41.34
CA ASN A 772 21.98 -3.56 42.00
C ASN A 772 22.39 -2.12 41.68
N GLU A 773 23.19 -1.52 42.56
CA GLU A 773 23.82 -0.23 42.26
C GLU A 773 24.66 -0.32 40.97
N GLY A 774 24.53 0.67 40.10
CA GLY A 774 25.28 0.76 38.85
C GLY A 774 24.72 -0.09 37.70
N ASP A 775 23.67 -0.89 37.92
CA ASP A 775 22.95 -1.56 36.85
C ASP A 775 22.48 -0.54 35.80
N TRP A 776 22.60 -0.92 34.53
CA TRP A 776 22.07 -0.15 33.42
C TRP A 776 20.63 -0.55 33.13
N ILE A 777 19.71 0.39 33.25
CA ILE A 777 18.28 0.14 33.05
C ILE A 777 17.90 0.63 31.65
N VAL A 778 17.74 -0.29 30.70
CA VAL A 778 17.37 0.04 29.31
C VAL A 778 15.87 -0.11 29.15
N LEU A 779 15.22 0.98 28.72
CA LEU A 779 13.78 1.09 28.59
C LEU A 779 13.38 0.83 27.14
N GLY A 780 12.67 -0.28 26.92
CA GLY A 780 12.10 -0.68 25.64
C GLY A 780 10.88 0.13 25.28
N LEU A 781 11.05 1.38 24.84
CA LEU A 781 9.91 2.22 24.44
C LEU A 781 9.14 1.57 23.30
N VAL A 782 9.85 0.98 22.33
CA VAL A 782 9.27 0.17 21.25
C VAL A 782 8.44 -1.02 21.75
N SER A 783 8.87 -1.69 22.83
CA SER A 783 8.10 -2.76 23.44
C SER A 783 6.76 -2.26 23.98
N ALA A 784 6.78 -1.13 24.70
CA ALA A 784 5.58 -0.54 25.28
C ALA A 784 4.61 -0.01 24.21
N THR A 785 5.13 0.68 23.19
CA THR A 785 4.28 1.24 22.13
C THR A 785 3.71 0.15 21.23
N GLN A 786 4.49 -0.87 20.86
CA GLN A 786 3.99 -2.00 20.06
C GLN A 786 2.92 -2.81 20.81
N ALA A 787 3.06 -2.98 22.13
CA ALA A 787 2.03 -3.64 22.93
C ALA A 787 0.68 -2.91 22.89
N SER A 788 0.70 -1.57 22.79
CA SER A 788 -0.52 -0.74 22.70
C SER A 788 -1.31 -0.92 21.40
N LEU A 789 -0.68 -1.45 20.34
CA LEU A 789 -1.32 -1.67 19.03
C LEU A 789 -2.48 -2.67 19.08
N SER A 790 -2.50 -3.54 20.09
CA SER A 790 -3.63 -4.45 20.37
C SER A 790 -4.91 -3.71 20.83
N GLY A 791 -4.79 -2.43 21.23
CA GLY A 791 -5.87 -1.57 21.68
C GLY A 791 -5.81 -0.18 21.04
N ALA A 792 -5.85 0.87 21.87
CA ALA A 792 -5.63 2.24 21.41
C ALA A 792 -4.11 2.51 21.33
N PRO A 793 -3.57 2.94 20.18
CA PRO A 793 -2.16 3.30 20.04
C PRO A 793 -1.77 4.36 21.06
N ASP A 794 -0.71 4.10 21.82
CA ASP A 794 -0.21 4.99 22.86
C ASP A 794 1.24 5.38 22.60
N ILE A 795 1.43 6.63 22.16
CA ILE A 795 2.74 7.23 21.88
C ILE A 795 3.40 7.83 23.12
N THR A 796 2.74 7.84 24.28
CA THR A 796 3.24 8.47 25.52
C THR A 796 4.65 7.99 25.93
N PRO A 797 5.00 6.70 25.81
CA PRO A 797 6.36 6.24 26.13
C PRO A 797 7.45 6.92 25.29
N VAL A 798 7.18 7.24 24.02
CA VAL A 798 8.12 7.92 23.11
C VAL A 798 8.53 9.30 23.64
N PHE A 799 7.62 9.97 24.36
CA PHE A 799 7.84 11.28 24.96
C PHE A 799 8.38 11.23 26.38
N GLY A 800 8.79 10.05 26.87
CA GLY A 800 9.32 9.88 28.23
C GLY A 800 8.24 9.93 29.31
N GLY A 801 6.99 9.62 28.97
CA GLY A 801 5.85 9.63 29.89
C GLY A 801 4.94 10.85 29.72
N ARG A 802 3.88 10.92 30.53
CA ARG A 802 2.92 12.01 30.46
C ARG A 802 3.41 13.24 31.22
N ARG A 803 3.39 14.39 30.56
CA ARG A 803 3.62 15.68 31.19
C ARG A 803 2.31 16.42 31.46
N GLU A 804 2.15 16.92 32.69
CA GLU A 804 0.89 17.58 33.13
C GLU A 804 1.05 19.10 33.34
N LYS A 805 2.28 19.57 33.55
CA LYS A 805 2.61 20.98 33.81
C LYS A 805 4.07 21.31 33.47
N PRO A 806 4.45 22.60 33.32
CA PRO A 806 5.82 22.98 32.97
C PRO A 806 6.86 22.59 34.03
N ARG A 807 6.45 22.47 35.29
CA ARG A 807 7.27 21.93 36.39
C ARG A 807 6.58 20.71 36.98
N GLN A 808 7.12 19.53 36.74
CA GLN A 808 6.54 18.26 37.16
C GLN A 808 6.49 18.10 38.69
N ASP A 809 5.49 17.38 39.18
CA ASP A 809 5.44 16.97 40.58
C ASP A 809 6.41 15.81 40.86
N PRO A 810 6.94 15.70 42.10
CA PRO A 810 7.68 14.51 42.52
C PRO A 810 6.87 13.23 42.28
N GLY A 811 7.53 12.16 41.85
CA GLY A 811 6.87 10.88 41.55
C GLY A 811 6.15 10.84 40.20
N ARG A 812 6.31 11.87 39.36
CA ARG A 812 5.94 11.86 37.94
C ARG A 812 7.20 11.77 37.07
N PRO A 813 7.07 11.36 35.79
CA PRO A 813 8.20 11.33 34.87
C PRO A 813 8.83 12.73 34.68
N LEU A 814 9.97 12.96 35.34
CA LEU A 814 10.63 14.27 35.42
C LEU A 814 11.00 14.82 34.05
N HIS A 815 11.53 13.93 33.20
CA HIS A 815 12.05 14.25 31.87
C HIS A 815 11.02 14.08 30.75
N ALA A 816 9.73 13.90 31.08
CA ALA A 816 8.68 13.87 30.06
C ALA A 816 8.70 15.15 29.23
N CYS A 817 8.54 15.00 27.91
CA CYS A 817 8.71 16.07 26.94
C CYS A 817 7.74 17.24 27.20
N PRO A 818 8.22 18.48 27.40
CA PRO A 818 7.37 19.66 27.54
C PRO A 818 6.73 20.10 26.21
N ALA A 819 7.22 19.58 25.09
CA ALA A 819 6.85 19.99 23.73
C ALA A 819 5.96 18.97 23.01
N GLN A 820 5.39 17.97 23.70
CA GLN A 820 4.76 16.83 23.03
C GLN A 820 3.71 17.25 21.99
N LYS A 821 2.77 18.13 22.35
CA LYS A 821 1.73 18.59 21.42
C LYS A 821 2.28 19.50 20.33
N MET A 822 3.26 20.35 20.65
CA MET A 822 3.99 21.15 19.67
C MET A 822 4.64 20.26 18.59
N VAL A 823 5.35 19.20 19.01
CA VAL A 823 5.97 18.25 18.07
C VAL A 823 4.92 17.54 17.23
N MET A 824 3.81 17.10 17.83
CA MET A 824 2.74 16.44 17.06
C MET A 824 2.07 17.40 16.06
N ALA A 825 1.79 18.65 16.44
CA ALA A 825 1.27 19.66 15.53
C ALA A 825 2.22 19.93 14.35
N MET A 826 3.54 19.99 14.62
CA MET A 826 4.57 20.09 13.58
C MET A 826 4.54 18.87 12.65
N VAL A 827 4.50 17.65 13.20
CA VAL A 827 4.43 16.40 12.40
C VAL A 827 3.19 16.39 11.51
N TYR A 828 2.02 16.74 12.04
CA TYR A 828 0.80 16.83 11.24
C TYR A 828 0.91 17.88 10.14
N GLY A 829 1.53 19.04 10.39
CA GLY A 829 1.73 20.07 9.37
C GLY A 829 2.61 19.60 8.21
N ILE A 830 3.75 18.97 8.52
CA ILE A 830 4.67 18.42 7.51
C ILE A 830 3.98 17.32 6.69
N LEU A 831 3.34 16.37 7.37
CA LEU A 831 2.67 15.25 6.69
C LEU A 831 1.47 15.71 5.85
N SER A 832 0.69 16.68 6.33
CA SER A 832 -0.44 17.22 5.58
C SER A 832 0.02 17.92 4.30
N ALA A 833 1.06 18.75 4.37
CA ALA A 833 1.63 19.39 3.19
C ALA A 833 2.22 18.38 2.18
N LEU A 834 2.82 17.30 2.68
CA LEU A 834 3.27 16.19 1.82
C LEU A 834 2.07 15.52 1.14
N LEU A 835 1.02 15.16 1.89
CA LEU A 835 -0.18 14.51 1.35
C LEU A 835 -0.96 15.42 0.38
N ASP A 836 -0.93 16.74 0.58
CA ASP A 836 -1.58 17.71 -0.31
C ASP A 836 -0.72 18.07 -1.53
N SER A 837 0.49 17.51 -1.65
CA SER A 837 1.43 17.80 -2.74
C SER A 837 1.03 17.24 -4.10
N GLY A 838 -0.16 16.67 -4.24
CA GLY A 838 -0.66 16.05 -5.47
C GLY A 838 -0.40 14.54 -5.51
N ARG A 839 -0.31 13.97 -6.72
CA ARG A 839 -0.26 12.51 -6.87
C ARG A 839 1.12 11.95 -6.49
N ILE A 840 1.18 11.27 -5.36
CA ILE A 840 2.41 10.62 -4.85
C ILE A 840 2.55 9.22 -5.45
N VAL A 841 3.77 8.85 -5.84
CA VAL A 841 4.14 7.54 -6.39
C VAL A 841 5.36 7.00 -5.64
N ALA A 842 5.17 5.90 -4.91
CA ALA A 842 6.27 5.18 -4.27
C ALA A 842 7.31 4.70 -5.31
N GLN A 843 8.59 4.78 -4.96
CA GLN A 843 9.69 4.24 -5.77
C GLN A 843 10.26 2.95 -5.12
N PRO A 844 11.06 2.14 -5.84
CA PRO A 844 11.63 0.91 -5.29
C PRO A 844 12.50 1.13 -4.04
N ALA A 845 13.14 2.28 -3.93
CA ALA A 845 13.91 2.65 -2.76
C ALA A 845 13.00 3.26 -1.68
N SER A 846 13.15 2.77 -0.45
CA SER A 846 12.45 3.29 0.72
C SER A 846 12.66 4.80 0.87
N LEU A 847 11.59 5.51 1.25
CA LEU A 847 11.56 6.96 1.43
C LEU A 847 11.89 7.79 0.16
N ILE A 848 11.95 7.17 -1.02
CA ILE A 848 11.98 7.89 -2.29
C ILE A 848 10.57 7.86 -2.89
N ILE A 849 10.05 9.04 -3.22
CA ILE A 849 8.77 9.18 -3.89
C ILE A 849 8.92 10.03 -5.15
N GLU A 850 7.98 9.87 -6.08
CA GLU A 850 7.76 10.78 -7.19
C GLU A 850 6.44 11.52 -6.96
N ILE A 851 6.46 12.85 -7.06
CA ILE A 851 5.27 13.69 -7.00
C ILE A 851 4.92 14.11 -8.42
N ARG A 852 3.67 13.89 -8.83
CA ARG A 852 3.15 14.28 -10.15
C ARG A 852 2.11 15.40 -10.02
N ASP A 853 1.96 16.18 -11.08
CA ASP A 853 0.84 17.10 -11.21
C ASP A 853 -0.50 16.33 -11.16
N ASN A 854 -1.52 16.97 -10.57
CA ASN A 854 -2.90 16.47 -10.60
C ASN A 854 -3.46 16.71 -12.00
N ARG A 855 -3.26 15.76 -12.91
CA ARG A 855 -3.96 15.68 -14.21
C ARG A 855 -4.58 14.31 -14.35
#